data_AF-A0A1Y5IJ02-F1
#
_entry.id   AF-A0A1Y5IJ02-F1
#
_cell.length_a   1.000
_cell.length_b   1.000
_cell.length_c   1.000
_cell.angle_alpha   90.00
_cell.angle_beta   90.00
_cell.angle_gamma   90.00
#
_symmetry.space_group_name_H-M   'P 1'
#
loop_
_entity.id
_entity.type
_entity.pdbx_description
1 polymer ?
#
loop_
_entity_poly.entity_id
_entity_poly.type
_entity_poly.pdbx_seq_one_letter_code
_entity_poly.pdbx_strand_id
1 'polypeptide(L)'
;MRTYDNDARVPTPSTSDRSDVVRWSTTSLPRDSTEKNSIGVPLSVVVRPLSANAACARITDARKPDRIARCTSCFGYVSAYCVVDHRGFACGTCASYTPWRDASRGKRYARGLASIQDLPEIRSETYEFDVAVEEISLGGGDAAETEVLEENDWRRRAVRNEANGMRMSNGRAVVAVVDLNEADEEYCELLKLALSSAMEALDGEDARFAVVTFRGEVLEAISFRDLECGDGHTERVSLTFFDSNPNPRKHGFIRSVRDVVSGIEDVLTKLTPDRKSVIEQAIETLIVSDENSVSERIFGPVLEETLSVVEQAIDEGLISSARILTFLRGGPSRGVGSCDISRLPKSVADVLIRESAAKPTLEDFEFASREAEALMFPAHDYYESVGERCLLLGVEVDVIMTCDEFADLSTLAPLAEKSGGNVSLYLNSQKIPIVGDVYRLLRHEKAINATLRVRTTADLEIANAYGALHADKAYSGLFHIASCGLNDAFCFDFDYSTSAGLEEDLNRGHPKIQVAFEYTCITRDVDEHTGAIVAVQRRRRRRIHTCRANIAKNPRDVYRHVDVNAMMCVLARQTSLMACEEGLTEARRALVDWFLEFDANAKRENTSWPELGSEIVPRLVYGLLASKVFYPIGARPDERTFARLRMMRLNADDSARMMYPDLRAFVEKNGVGGNENDDVYHIDRRSTMFARGRLHLRRESLGETNGGILFLRSADELVVIYHDAESCPPPFGGPLDREIRRICDSQTLAMKITYVRLGLDDPAPADALLFEHAESEFTTMGAGLEGFDAFRQFCRLQMDKTGQIA
;
A
#
# COMPACT_ATOMS: atom_id res chain seq x y z
N MET A 1 30.76 -39.25 -10.53
CA MET A 1 29.87 -39.39 -9.35
C MET A 1 29.61 -37.97 -8.87
N ARG A 2 28.60 -37.30 -9.44
CA ARG A 2 28.18 -35.95 -9.05
C ARG A 2 27.28 -36.11 -7.83
N THR A 3 27.72 -35.61 -6.69
CA THR A 3 26.90 -35.49 -5.48
C THR A 3 25.74 -34.53 -5.79
N TYR A 4 24.52 -35.02 -5.60
CA TYR A 4 23.30 -34.23 -5.66
C TYR A 4 23.32 -33.23 -4.50
N ASP A 5 23.41 -31.94 -4.81
CA ASP A 5 23.30 -30.83 -3.86
C ASP A 5 21.94 -30.10 -4.07
N ASN A 6 20.90 -30.87 -4.41
CA ASN A 6 19.65 -30.35 -4.99
C ASN A 6 18.45 -30.25 -4.02
N ASP A 7 18.59 -30.60 -2.73
CA ASP A 7 17.45 -30.60 -1.78
C ASP A 7 17.34 -29.34 -0.89
N ALA A 8 18.26 -28.37 -0.98
CA ALA A 8 18.30 -27.21 -0.08
C ALA A 8 17.67 -25.91 -0.63
N ARG A 9 17.31 -25.87 -1.93
CA ARG A 9 16.90 -24.62 -2.61
C ARG A 9 15.42 -24.61 -2.98
N VAL A 10 14.75 -23.50 -2.68
CA VAL A 10 13.37 -23.26 -3.09
C VAL A 10 13.36 -22.85 -4.58
N PRO A 11 12.56 -23.52 -5.45
CA PRO A 11 12.40 -23.09 -6.84
C PRO A 11 11.92 -21.64 -6.91
N THR A 12 12.51 -20.83 -7.80
CA THR A 12 12.10 -19.43 -8.00
C THR A 12 11.31 -19.29 -9.30
N PRO A 13 10.13 -18.66 -9.29
CA PRO A 13 9.41 -18.40 -10.53
C PRO A 13 10.19 -17.41 -11.41
N SER A 14 10.25 -17.66 -12.72
CA SER A 14 10.89 -16.76 -13.68
C SER A 14 10.16 -15.42 -13.78
N THR A 15 10.92 -14.32 -13.76
CA THR A 15 10.42 -12.94 -13.70
C THR A 15 10.50 -12.18 -15.03
N SER A 16 11.08 -12.76 -16.08
CA SER A 16 11.62 -11.98 -17.21
C SER A 16 10.62 -11.53 -18.29
N ASP A 17 9.31 -11.78 -18.16
CA ASP A 17 8.34 -11.48 -19.24
C ASP A 17 6.92 -11.07 -18.73
N ARG A 18 6.81 -10.63 -17.46
CA ARG A 18 5.51 -10.32 -16.84
C ARG A 18 5.17 -8.83 -16.98
N SER A 19 3.93 -8.51 -17.34
CA SER A 19 3.42 -7.12 -17.24
C SER A 19 3.34 -6.72 -15.77
N ASP A 20 4.05 -5.66 -15.39
CA ASP A 20 4.08 -5.21 -14.00
C ASP A 20 2.90 -4.30 -13.62
N VAL A 21 2.03 -3.92 -14.56
CA VAL A 21 0.84 -3.06 -14.31
C VAL A 21 -0.40 -3.90 -14.08
N VAL A 22 -0.62 -4.95 -14.87
CA VAL A 22 -1.74 -5.88 -14.68
C VAL A 22 -1.21 -7.31 -14.80
N ARG A 23 -1.37 -8.08 -13.74
CA ARG A 23 -0.99 -9.50 -13.68
C ARG A 23 -2.25 -10.34 -13.49
N TRP A 24 -2.51 -11.22 -14.45
CA TRP A 24 -3.57 -12.21 -14.31
C TRP A 24 -3.15 -13.32 -13.35
N SER A 25 -4.10 -13.86 -12.59
CA SER A 25 -3.90 -15.11 -11.85
C SER A 25 -3.53 -16.28 -12.77
N THR A 26 -4.05 -16.27 -14.00
CA THR A 26 -3.64 -17.12 -15.12
C THR A 26 -3.77 -16.38 -16.43
N THR A 27 -2.79 -16.54 -17.33
CA THR A 27 -2.85 -15.93 -18.68
C THR A 27 -3.58 -16.80 -19.71
N SER A 28 -4.05 -17.98 -19.31
CA SER A 28 -4.95 -18.82 -20.10
C SER A 28 -6.24 -19.03 -19.31
N LEU A 29 -7.27 -18.25 -19.65
CA LEU A 29 -8.51 -18.18 -18.87
C LEU A 29 -9.39 -19.42 -19.11
N PRO A 30 -10.09 -19.94 -18.09
CA PRO A 30 -11.13 -20.93 -18.30
C PRO A 30 -12.16 -20.42 -19.31
N ARG A 31 -12.82 -21.32 -20.04
CA ARG A 31 -13.80 -20.96 -21.08
C ARG A 31 -15.09 -20.44 -20.47
N ASP A 32 -15.57 -21.10 -19.42
CA ASP A 32 -16.87 -20.85 -18.82
C ASP A 32 -16.85 -21.03 -17.29
N SER A 33 -18.00 -20.81 -16.66
CA SER A 33 -18.17 -20.89 -15.20
C SER A 33 -17.99 -22.31 -14.66
N THR A 34 -18.32 -23.33 -15.44
CA THR A 34 -18.18 -24.74 -15.04
C THR A 34 -16.70 -25.09 -14.97
N GLU A 35 -15.94 -24.73 -16.01
CA GLU A 35 -14.49 -24.92 -16.03
C GLU A 35 -13.82 -24.11 -14.91
N LYS A 36 -14.17 -22.83 -14.74
CA LYS A 36 -13.66 -21.97 -13.64
C LYS A 36 -13.84 -22.63 -12.27
N ASN A 37 -15.04 -23.10 -11.96
CA ASN A 37 -15.34 -23.71 -10.66
C ASN A 37 -14.58 -25.03 -10.46
N SER A 38 -14.45 -25.85 -11.51
CA SER A 38 -13.74 -27.14 -11.44
C SER A 38 -12.22 -27.03 -11.28
N ILE A 39 -11.63 -25.89 -11.63
CA ILE A 39 -10.17 -25.68 -11.63
C ILE A 39 -9.68 -25.13 -10.28
N GLY A 40 -10.49 -24.32 -9.60
CA GLY A 40 -10.11 -23.69 -8.33
C GLY A 40 -9.04 -22.59 -8.46
N VAL A 41 -8.72 -22.13 -9.67
CA VAL A 41 -7.90 -20.92 -9.88
C VAL A 41 -8.86 -19.71 -9.94
N PRO A 42 -8.72 -18.70 -9.08
CA PRO A 42 -9.56 -17.51 -9.13
C PRO A 42 -9.36 -16.80 -10.48
N LEU A 43 -10.44 -16.48 -11.18
CA LEU A 43 -10.39 -15.69 -12.41
C LEU A 43 -10.23 -14.21 -12.03
N SER A 44 -8.99 -13.71 -12.01
CA SER A 44 -8.70 -12.44 -11.37
C SER A 44 -7.45 -11.76 -11.90
N VAL A 45 -7.31 -10.47 -11.56
CA VAL A 45 -6.10 -9.69 -11.83
C VAL A 45 -5.63 -8.90 -10.61
N VAL A 46 -4.31 -8.71 -10.53
CA VAL A 46 -3.64 -7.75 -9.67
C VAL A 46 -3.22 -6.54 -10.51
N VAL A 47 -3.69 -5.35 -10.15
CA VAL A 47 -3.47 -4.08 -10.85
C VAL A 47 -2.57 -3.18 -10.01
N ARG A 48 -1.40 -2.82 -10.54
CA ARG A 48 -0.46 -1.86 -9.97
C ARG A 48 -0.29 -0.66 -10.93
N PRO A 49 -1.17 0.37 -10.83
CA PRO A 49 -1.25 1.42 -11.85
C PRO A 49 0.06 2.21 -12.01
N LEU A 50 0.75 2.46 -10.91
CA LEU A 50 1.98 3.26 -10.86
C LEU A 50 3.26 2.41 -10.89
N SER A 51 3.20 1.24 -11.51
CA SER A 51 4.38 0.40 -11.66
C SER A 51 5.59 1.15 -12.22
N ALA A 52 6.68 1.20 -11.45
CA ALA A 52 7.93 1.85 -11.84
C ALA A 52 8.73 1.06 -12.89
N ASN A 53 8.48 -0.25 -12.98
CA ASN A 53 9.18 -1.15 -13.89
C ASN A 53 8.51 -1.23 -15.27
N ALA A 54 7.27 -0.78 -15.38
CA ALA A 54 6.53 -0.87 -16.62
C ALA A 54 7.00 0.20 -17.62
N ALA A 55 7.34 -0.24 -18.82
CA ALA A 55 7.58 0.68 -19.94
C ALA A 55 6.30 1.49 -20.21
N CYS A 56 6.36 2.80 -19.97
CA CYS A 56 5.24 3.72 -20.13
C CYS A 56 5.59 4.79 -21.16
N ALA A 57 4.89 4.79 -22.30
CA ALA A 57 5.09 5.82 -23.32
C ALA A 57 4.43 7.13 -22.87
N ARG A 58 5.21 8.22 -22.77
CA ARG A 58 4.69 9.53 -22.39
C ARG A 58 4.29 10.34 -23.62
N ILE A 59 3.04 10.81 -23.65
CA ILE A 59 2.50 11.62 -24.73
C ILE A 59 2.46 13.08 -24.29
N THR A 60 3.41 13.87 -24.79
CA THR A 60 3.55 15.29 -24.44
C THR A 60 2.90 16.23 -25.47
N ASP A 61 2.70 15.75 -26.71
CA ASP A 61 2.17 16.54 -27.82
C ASP A 61 0.62 16.58 -27.88
N ALA A 62 -0.05 15.84 -27.01
CA ALA A 62 -1.51 15.77 -26.98
C ALA A 62 -2.14 17.13 -26.68
N ARG A 63 -1.51 18.04 -25.91
CA ARG A 63 -2.01 19.34 -25.40
C ARG A 63 -3.35 19.28 -24.64
N LYS A 64 -4.35 18.53 -25.12
CA LYS A 64 -5.67 18.31 -24.53
C LYS A 64 -6.06 16.82 -24.54
N PRO A 65 -6.75 16.31 -23.51
CA PRO A 65 -7.15 14.90 -23.40
C PRO A 65 -8.03 14.39 -24.55
N ASP A 66 -8.87 15.26 -25.10
CA ASP A 66 -9.83 14.95 -26.17
C ASP A 66 -9.16 14.66 -27.52
N ARG A 67 -7.84 14.86 -27.62
CA ARG A 67 -7.03 14.46 -28.77
C ARG A 67 -6.67 12.98 -28.78
N ILE A 68 -6.81 12.27 -27.66
CA ILE A 68 -6.60 10.81 -27.60
C ILE A 68 -7.90 10.10 -27.95
N ALA A 69 -7.85 9.23 -28.96
CA ALA A 69 -9.04 8.57 -29.49
C ALA A 69 -9.71 7.63 -28.47
N ARG A 70 -11.04 7.68 -28.42
CA ARG A 70 -11.88 6.75 -27.64
C ARG A 70 -12.96 6.11 -28.52
N CYS A 71 -13.34 4.90 -28.17
CA CYS A 71 -14.46 4.19 -28.78
C CYS A 71 -15.77 4.93 -28.48
N THR A 72 -16.66 5.08 -29.46
CA THR A 72 -17.97 5.71 -29.26
C THR A 72 -18.98 4.81 -28.55
N SER A 73 -18.72 3.50 -28.51
CA SER A 73 -19.59 2.52 -27.85
C SER A 73 -19.23 2.33 -26.37
N CYS A 74 -18.01 1.87 -26.07
CA CYS A 74 -17.62 1.55 -24.68
C CYS A 74 -16.75 2.62 -23.99
N PHE A 75 -16.44 3.73 -24.70
CA PHE A 75 -15.54 4.80 -24.23
C PHE A 75 -14.13 4.33 -23.83
N GLY A 76 -13.73 3.13 -24.25
CA GLY A 76 -12.37 2.63 -24.10
C GLY A 76 -11.41 3.43 -24.98
N TYR A 77 -10.21 3.66 -24.47
CA TYR A 77 -9.16 4.36 -25.20
C TYR A 77 -8.57 3.47 -26.30
N VAL A 78 -8.10 4.09 -27.37
CA VAL A 78 -7.29 3.39 -28.37
C VAL A 78 -6.06 2.75 -27.69
N SER A 79 -5.63 1.59 -28.19
CA SER A 79 -4.52 0.83 -27.62
C SER A 79 -3.84 -0.02 -28.69
N ALA A 80 -2.72 -0.65 -28.33
CA ALA A 80 -2.01 -1.61 -29.17
C ALA A 80 -2.83 -2.84 -29.62
N TYR A 81 -3.97 -3.06 -28.98
CA TYR A 81 -4.87 -4.17 -29.28
C TYR A 81 -6.05 -3.78 -30.18
N CYS A 82 -6.12 -2.52 -30.61
CA CYS A 82 -7.10 -2.07 -31.60
C CYS A 82 -6.65 -2.44 -33.01
N VAL A 83 -7.61 -2.78 -33.89
CA VAL A 83 -7.33 -2.95 -35.32
C VAL A 83 -7.52 -1.61 -35.99
N VAL A 84 -6.43 -1.00 -36.47
CA VAL A 84 -6.42 0.37 -37.01
C VAL A 84 -6.33 0.37 -38.54
N ASP A 85 -7.06 1.28 -39.18
CA ASP A 85 -6.96 1.59 -40.60
C ASP A 85 -6.95 3.12 -40.84
N HIS A 86 -7.00 3.54 -42.11
CA HIS A 86 -6.95 4.97 -42.48
C HIS A 86 -8.23 5.76 -42.14
N ARG A 87 -9.35 5.10 -41.81
CA ARG A 87 -10.66 5.72 -41.52
C ARG A 87 -11.02 5.66 -40.05
N GLY A 88 -10.54 4.67 -39.31
CA GLY A 88 -10.88 4.47 -37.91
C GLY A 88 -10.16 3.27 -37.29
N PHE A 89 -10.76 2.75 -36.21
CA PHE A 89 -10.28 1.56 -35.54
C PHE A 89 -11.43 0.69 -35.04
N ALA A 90 -11.23 -0.64 -35.04
CA ALA A 90 -12.04 -1.56 -34.26
C ALA A 90 -11.52 -1.59 -32.82
N CYS A 91 -12.39 -1.28 -31.87
CA CYS A 91 -12.04 -1.21 -30.45
C CYS A 91 -11.50 -2.56 -29.95
N GLY A 92 -10.37 -2.53 -29.24
CA GLY A 92 -9.79 -3.74 -28.65
C GLY A 92 -10.75 -4.41 -27.66
N THR A 93 -11.50 -3.64 -26.88
CA THR A 93 -12.36 -4.12 -25.78
C THR A 93 -13.73 -4.61 -26.23
N CYS A 94 -14.47 -3.83 -27.01
CA CYS A 94 -15.86 -4.13 -27.40
C CYS A 94 -16.06 -4.44 -28.89
N ALA A 95 -14.99 -4.54 -29.67
CA ALA A 95 -14.99 -4.78 -31.12
C ALA A 95 -15.67 -3.72 -32.00
N SER A 96 -16.41 -2.76 -31.43
CA SER A 96 -17.12 -1.71 -32.18
C SER A 96 -16.14 -0.87 -33.00
N TYR A 97 -16.47 -0.66 -34.28
CA TYR A 97 -15.68 0.19 -35.18
C TYR A 97 -16.02 1.67 -34.95
N THR A 98 -14.99 2.49 -34.73
CA THR A 98 -15.13 3.94 -34.52
C THR A 98 -14.29 4.71 -35.56
N PRO A 99 -14.91 5.57 -36.40
CA PRO A 99 -14.18 6.47 -37.29
C PRO A 99 -13.33 7.48 -36.50
N TRP A 100 -12.14 7.83 -37.00
CA TRP A 100 -11.20 8.73 -36.32
C TRP A 100 -11.79 10.11 -35.99
N ARG A 101 -12.64 10.63 -36.88
CA ARG A 101 -13.35 11.91 -36.74
C ARG A 101 -14.34 11.94 -35.57
N ASP A 102 -14.86 10.77 -35.19
CA ASP A 102 -15.85 10.63 -34.11
C ASP A 102 -15.15 10.24 -32.81
N ALA A 103 -13.96 9.63 -32.90
CA ALA A 103 -13.17 9.15 -31.77
C ALA A 103 -12.35 10.22 -31.05
N SER A 104 -11.94 11.28 -31.76
CA SER A 104 -10.98 12.27 -31.26
C SER A 104 -11.20 13.64 -31.88
N ARG A 105 -10.79 14.69 -31.18
CA ARG A 105 -10.76 16.06 -31.71
C ARG A 105 -9.37 16.40 -32.27
N GLY A 106 -9.34 17.09 -33.41
CA GLY A 106 -8.10 17.59 -34.03
C GLY A 106 -7.53 16.68 -35.13
N LYS A 107 -6.24 16.85 -35.43
CA LYS A 107 -5.57 16.25 -36.61
C LYS A 107 -4.60 15.11 -36.26
N ARG A 108 -4.59 14.60 -35.02
CA ARG A 108 -3.64 13.57 -34.55
C ARG A 108 -3.68 12.31 -35.42
N TYR A 109 -4.90 11.84 -35.73
CA TYR A 109 -5.16 10.66 -36.56
C TYR A 109 -5.51 11.00 -38.02
N ALA A 110 -5.33 12.26 -38.45
CA ALA A 110 -5.54 12.69 -39.85
C ALA A 110 -4.24 12.57 -40.67
N ARG A 111 -3.50 11.47 -40.48
CA ARG A 111 -2.19 11.18 -41.10
C ARG A 111 -2.27 9.86 -41.88
N GLY A 112 -1.20 9.52 -42.61
CA GLY A 112 -1.09 8.21 -43.26
C GLY A 112 -1.08 7.07 -42.24
N LEU A 113 -1.53 5.87 -42.65
CA LEU A 113 -1.66 4.70 -41.76
C LEU A 113 -0.36 4.36 -41.01
N ALA A 114 0.80 4.41 -41.69
CA ALA A 114 2.09 4.17 -41.05
C ALA A 114 2.34 5.15 -39.89
N SER A 115 2.06 6.43 -40.07
CA SER A 115 2.20 7.45 -39.02
C SER A 115 1.23 7.26 -37.86
N ILE A 116 0.02 6.73 -38.13
CA ILE A 116 -0.96 6.38 -37.09
C ILE A 116 -0.46 5.16 -36.30
N GLN A 117 0.01 4.13 -37.00
CA GLN A 117 0.57 2.93 -36.39
C GLN A 117 1.83 3.21 -35.57
N ASP A 118 2.54 4.31 -35.86
CA ASP A 118 3.70 4.77 -35.10
C ASP A 118 3.37 5.58 -33.84
N LEU A 119 2.09 5.92 -33.60
CA LEU A 119 1.69 6.66 -32.41
C LEU A 119 1.91 5.82 -31.13
N PRO A 120 2.40 6.44 -30.04
CA PRO A 120 2.70 5.74 -28.79
C PRO A 120 1.48 5.00 -28.21
N GLU A 121 0.30 5.61 -28.26
CA GLU A 121 -0.94 4.99 -27.79
C GLU A 121 -1.44 3.81 -28.65
N ILE A 122 -0.87 3.61 -29.85
CA ILE A 122 -1.16 2.48 -30.73
C ILE A 122 -0.06 1.42 -30.68
N ARG A 123 1.16 1.75 -30.24
CA ARG A 123 2.27 0.78 -30.15
C ARG A 123 2.46 0.19 -28.77
N SER A 124 2.10 0.94 -27.74
CA SER A 124 2.39 0.58 -26.36
C SER A 124 1.15 0.04 -25.65
N GLU A 125 1.37 -0.97 -24.80
CA GLU A 125 0.35 -1.45 -23.86
C GLU A 125 0.04 -0.40 -22.80
N THR A 126 1.07 0.31 -22.34
CA THR A 126 0.99 1.37 -21.34
C THR A 126 1.41 2.71 -21.93
N TYR A 127 0.58 3.73 -21.77
CA TYR A 127 0.92 5.10 -22.11
C TYR A 127 0.26 6.09 -21.15
N GLU A 128 0.81 7.29 -21.05
CA GLU A 128 0.36 8.32 -20.10
C GLU A 128 0.44 9.71 -20.73
N PHE A 129 -0.50 10.57 -20.37
CA PHE A 129 -0.55 11.96 -20.81
C PHE A 129 -1.05 12.88 -19.70
N ASP A 130 -0.59 14.13 -19.73
CA ASP A 130 -1.08 15.16 -18.82
C ASP A 130 -2.46 15.64 -19.29
N VAL A 131 -3.42 15.62 -18.36
CA VAL A 131 -4.77 16.16 -18.50
C VAL A 131 -4.79 17.65 -18.16
N ALA A 132 -4.02 18.05 -17.14
CA ALA A 132 -3.80 19.43 -16.74
C ALA A 132 -2.43 19.54 -16.04
N VAL A 133 -1.77 20.69 -16.16
CA VAL A 133 -0.47 20.97 -15.52
C VAL A 133 -0.52 22.37 -14.94
N GLU A 134 0.04 22.52 -13.75
CA GLU A 134 0.06 23.77 -13.00
C GLU A 134 1.35 23.87 -12.20
N GLU A 135 1.92 25.06 -12.11
CA GLU A 135 3.14 25.34 -11.34
C GLU A 135 2.80 25.80 -9.92
N ILE A 136 3.45 25.21 -8.91
CA ILE A 136 3.21 25.45 -7.48
C ILE A 136 4.50 25.80 -6.71
N SER A 137 5.54 26.24 -7.41
CA SER A 137 6.78 26.74 -6.79
C SER A 137 6.60 28.12 -6.13
N LEU A 138 7.45 28.42 -5.14
CA LEU A 138 7.58 29.77 -4.59
C LEU A 138 8.00 30.73 -5.73
N GLY A 139 7.11 31.65 -6.11
CA GLY A 139 7.16 32.38 -7.37
C GLY A 139 8.48 33.09 -7.71
N GLY A 140 8.90 32.91 -8.97
CA GLY A 140 10.00 33.66 -9.60
C GLY A 140 9.92 33.78 -11.13
N GLY A 141 8.83 33.36 -11.78
CA GLY A 141 8.67 33.44 -13.24
C GLY A 141 7.26 33.86 -13.65
N ASP A 142 7.17 34.66 -14.71
CA ASP A 142 5.91 35.05 -15.34
C ASP A 142 5.09 33.79 -15.71
N ALA A 143 4.02 33.55 -14.95
CA ALA A 143 3.14 32.42 -15.14
C ALA A 143 2.54 32.43 -16.56
N ALA A 144 2.89 31.41 -17.35
CA ALA A 144 2.32 31.18 -18.68
C ALA A 144 0.79 31.04 -18.59
N GLU A 145 0.08 31.58 -19.59
CA GLU A 145 -1.39 31.58 -19.70
C GLU A 145 -2.01 30.20 -19.42
N THR A 146 -2.74 30.07 -18.32
CA THR A 146 -3.49 28.86 -17.96
C THR A 146 -4.76 28.75 -18.82
N GLU A 147 -4.95 27.62 -19.51
CA GLU A 147 -6.12 27.38 -20.37
C GLU A 147 -7.44 27.22 -19.58
N VAL A 148 -8.49 27.91 -20.03
CA VAL A 148 -9.87 27.87 -19.47
C VAL A 148 -10.56 26.52 -19.76
N LEU A 149 -11.17 25.90 -18.74
CA LEU A 149 -11.87 24.60 -18.80
C LEU A 149 -13.39 24.70 -18.51
N GLU A 150 -14.19 23.87 -19.21
CA GLU A 150 -15.68 23.81 -19.20
C GLU A 150 -16.34 23.43 -17.85
N GLU A 151 -17.64 23.73 -17.72
CA GLU A 151 -18.35 24.13 -16.47
C GLU A 151 -18.77 23.10 -15.41
N ASN A 152 -18.83 21.79 -15.70
CA ASN A 152 -19.75 20.91 -14.94
C ASN A 152 -19.15 19.64 -14.31
N ASP A 153 -17.95 19.69 -13.72
CA ASP A 153 -17.38 18.53 -13.00
C ASP A 153 -16.87 18.91 -11.61
N TRP A 154 -17.63 18.55 -10.56
CA TRP A 154 -17.32 18.86 -9.16
C TRP A 154 -15.98 18.27 -8.69
N ARG A 155 -15.45 17.25 -9.38
CA ARG A 155 -14.15 16.61 -9.10
C ARG A 155 -12.93 17.44 -9.56
N ARG A 156 -13.15 18.59 -10.22
CA ARG A 156 -12.09 19.47 -10.78
C ARG A 156 -11.89 20.78 -10.02
N ARG A 157 -12.42 20.91 -8.78
CA ARG A 157 -12.21 22.10 -7.93
C ARG A 157 -10.74 22.45 -7.70
N ALA A 158 -9.83 21.48 -7.78
CA ALA A 158 -8.40 21.75 -7.72
C ALA A 158 -7.89 22.74 -8.79
N VAL A 159 -8.59 22.95 -9.92
CA VAL A 159 -8.10 23.78 -11.05
C VAL A 159 -8.99 25.00 -11.33
N ARG A 160 -10.05 25.23 -10.54
CA ARG A 160 -10.98 26.36 -10.72
C ARG A 160 -10.91 27.32 -9.55
N ASN A 161 -10.05 28.33 -9.65
CA ASN A 161 -9.97 29.42 -8.70
C ASN A 161 -10.07 30.78 -9.41
N GLU A 162 -11.24 31.06 -9.99
CA GLU A 162 -11.65 32.41 -10.38
C GLU A 162 -12.97 32.76 -9.67
N ALA A 163 -12.86 33.15 -8.41
CA ALA A 163 -13.87 34.00 -7.77
C ALA A 163 -13.29 35.41 -7.70
N ASN A 164 -13.96 36.38 -8.32
CA ASN A 164 -13.67 37.83 -8.23
C ASN A 164 -12.34 38.36 -8.83
N GLY A 165 -11.68 37.65 -9.74
CA GLY A 165 -10.50 38.18 -10.44
C GLY A 165 -9.23 38.34 -9.58
N MET A 166 -9.22 37.76 -8.37
CA MET A 166 -8.06 37.66 -7.50
C MET A 166 -7.45 36.25 -7.64
N ARG A 167 -6.15 36.15 -7.98
CA ARG A 167 -5.42 34.87 -8.01
C ARG A 167 -5.35 34.30 -6.59
N MET A 168 -6.02 33.18 -6.34
CA MET A 168 -5.97 32.46 -5.06
C MET A 168 -4.77 31.50 -5.02
N SER A 169 -4.27 31.20 -3.82
CA SER A 169 -3.14 30.27 -3.62
C SER A 169 -3.60 28.83 -3.84
N ASN A 170 -2.85 28.06 -4.64
CA ASN A 170 -3.18 26.67 -4.96
C ASN A 170 -2.29 25.65 -4.23
N GLY A 171 -1.69 26.09 -3.11
CA GLY A 171 -0.78 25.28 -2.31
C GLY A 171 -1.44 24.08 -1.63
N ARG A 172 -0.59 23.22 -1.04
CA ARG A 172 -1.03 22.13 -0.14
C ARG A 172 -0.76 22.51 1.32
N ALA A 173 -1.58 22.02 2.23
CA ALA A 173 -1.32 22.10 3.67
C ALA A 173 -0.71 20.81 4.22
N VAL A 174 0.17 20.94 5.21
CA VAL A 174 0.51 19.87 6.15
C VAL A 174 0.14 20.32 7.55
N VAL A 175 -0.70 19.55 8.23
CA VAL A 175 -1.13 19.84 9.60
C VAL A 175 -0.67 18.71 10.50
N ALA A 176 0.15 19.01 11.49
CA ALA A 176 0.55 18.05 12.51
C ALA A 176 -0.44 18.12 13.68
N VAL A 177 -1.04 16.99 14.04
CA VAL A 177 -1.85 16.83 15.25
C VAL A 177 -1.07 15.94 16.20
N VAL A 178 -0.68 16.47 17.36
CA VAL A 178 0.29 15.82 18.26
C VAL A 178 -0.34 15.55 19.62
N ASP A 179 -0.39 14.28 19.98
CA ASP A 179 -0.75 13.80 21.31
C ASP A 179 0.44 13.97 22.26
N LEU A 180 0.31 14.88 23.23
CA LEU A 180 1.30 15.10 24.28
C LEU A 180 0.92 14.44 25.61
N ASN A 181 -0.05 13.52 25.59
CA ASN A 181 -0.41 12.75 26.78
C ASN A 181 0.65 11.68 27.05
N GLU A 182 1.22 11.71 28.27
CA GLU A 182 2.28 10.80 28.74
C GLU A 182 3.54 10.87 27.87
N ALA A 183 3.79 12.04 27.27
CA ALA A 183 4.98 12.31 26.47
C ALA A 183 6.18 12.62 27.37
N ASP A 184 7.21 11.77 27.30
CA ASP A 184 8.50 12.00 27.92
C ASP A 184 9.39 12.92 27.05
N GLU A 185 10.56 13.29 27.58
CA GLU A 185 11.49 14.17 26.89
C GLU A 185 12.00 13.56 25.58
N GLU A 186 12.30 12.25 25.57
CA GLU A 186 12.80 11.55 24.39
C GLU A 186 11.79 11.59 23.24
N TYR A 187 10.51 11.33 23.54
CA TYR A 187 9.44 11.42 22.56
C TYR A 187 9.20 12.84 22.07
N CYS A 188 9.26 13.84 22.97
CA CYS A 188 9.15 15.24 22.59
C CYS A 188 10.26 15.64 21.60
N GLU A 189 11.51 15.27 21.86
CA GLU A 189 12.63 15.53 20.94
C GLU A 189 12.45 14.81 19.61
N LEU A 190 11.96 13.57 19.63
CA LEU A 190 11.67 12.81 18.42
C LEU A 190 10.60 13.48 17.55
N LEU A 191 9.53 14.01 18.17
CA LEU A 191 8.48 14.75 17.49
C LEU A 191 9.02 16.04 16.86
N LYS A 192 9.84 16.81 17.58
CA LYS A 192 10.47 18.03 17.04
C LYS A 192 11.27 17.72 15.78
N LEU A 193 12.11 16.69 15.82
CA LEU A 193 12.89 16.23 14.67
C LEU A 193 11.99 15.77 13.51
N ALA A 194 10.91 15.06 13.79
CA ALA A 194 9.96 14.61 12.77
C ALA A 194 9.25 15.79 12.09
N LEU A 195 8.86 16.82 12.84
CA LEU A 195 8.23 18.04 12.31
C LEU A 195 9.21 18.89 11.51
N SER A 196 10.47 19.03 11.96
CA SER A 196 11.52 19.69 11.16
C SER A 196 11.76 18.96 9.83
N SER A 197 11.76 17.62 9.87
CA SER A 197 11.87 16.79 8.67
C SER A 197 10.65 16.93 7.75
N ALA A 198 9.45 17.11 8.32
CA ALA A 198 8.25 17.40 7.55
C ALA A 198 8.36 18.73 6.80
N MET A 199 8.84 19.78 7.46
CA MET A 199 9.07 21.08 6.83
C MET A 199 10.15 20.99 5.74
N GLU A 200 11.25 20.28 5.98
CA GLU A 200 12.31 20.03 4.97
C GLU A 200 11.77 19.31 3.73
N ALA A 201 10.88 18.34 3.88
CA ALA A 201 10.29 17.63 2.74
C ALA A 201 9.49 18.55 1.79
N LEU A 202 9.00 19.68 2.31
CA LEU A 202 8.21 20.70 1.61
C LEU A 202 9.05 21.85 1.04
N ASP A 203 10.38 21.85 1.24
CA ASP A 203 11.24 22.93 0.76
C ASP A 203 11.09 23.11 -0.77
N GLY A 204 10.84 24.36 -1.18
CA GLY A 204 10.63 24.77 -2.58
C GLY A 204 9.17 24.77 -3.08
N GLU A 205 8.21 24.43 -2.22
CA GLU A 205 6.78 24.34 -2.56
C GLU A 205 5.98 25.53 -2.00
N ASP A 206 4.90 25.95 -2.69
CA ASP A 206 3.84 26.75 -2.10
C ASP A 206 3.04 25.85 -1.14
N ALA A 207 3.55 25.71 0.09
CA ALA A 207 2.94 24.89 1.13
C ALA A 207 2.60 25.72 2.36
N ARG A 208 1.55 25.30 3.08
CA ARG A 208 1.21 25.81 4.41
C ARG A 208 1.43 24.75 5.47
N PHE A 209 1.77 25.18 6.68
CA PHE A 209 2.08 24.31 7.81
C PHE A 209 1.33 24.77 9.06
N ALA A 210 0.81 23.82 9.84
CA ALA A 210 0.19 24.08 11.13
C ALA A 210 0.56 22.97 12.13
N VAL A 211 0.64 23.32 13.41
CA VAL A 211 0.84 22.37 14.51
C VAL A 211 -0.27 22.57 15.53
N VAL A 212 -1.00 21.49 15.79
CA VAL A 212 -2.03 21.37 16.81
C VAL A 212 -1.55 20.32 17.80
N THR A 213 -1.51 20.65 19.08
CA THR A 213 -1.19 19.72 20.16
C THR A 213 -2.41 19.54 21.05
N PHE A 214 -2.47 18.42 21.77
CA PHE A 214 -3.47 18.25 22.82
C PHE A 214 -2.90 17.48 24.01
N ARG A 215 -3.36 17.86 25.21
CA ARG A 215 -3.02 17.23 26.50
C ARG A 215 -4.22 17.33 27.44
N GLY A 216 -4.63 16.20 27.99
CA GLY A 216 -5.84 16.08 28.80
C GLY A 216 -7.05 16.66 28.06
N GLU A 217 -7.62 17.73 28.62
CA GLU A 217 -8.79 18.42 28.07
C GLU A 217 -8.43 19.65 27.22
N VAL A 218 -7.16 19.92 26.95
CA VAL A 218 -6.74 21.15 26.27
C VAL A 218 -6.20 20.83 24.88
N LEU A 219 -6.70 21.56 23.88
CA LEU A 219 -6.13 21.68 22.55
C LEU A 219 -5.36 23.00 22.48
N GLU A 220 -4.12 22.96 22.00
CA GLU A 220 -3.33 24.16 21.70
C GLU A 220 -2.92 24.18 20.22
N ALA A 221 -2.89 25.35 19.60
CA ALA A 221 -2.33 25.57 18.27
C ALA A 221 -1.41 26.80 18.27
N ILE A 222 -0.38 26.77 17.42
CA ILE A 222 0.53 27.91 17.26
C ILE A 222 -0.24 29.05 16.57
N SER A 223 -0.24 30.25 17.18
CA SER A 223 -0.68 31.49 16.53
C SER A 223 0.52 32.23 15.96
N PHE A 224 0.45 32.56 14.67
CA PHE A 224 1.47 33.25 13.89
C PHE A 224 1.19 34.75 13.72
N ARG A 225 0.18 35.27 14.43
CA ARG A 225 -0.35 36.64 14.25
C ARG A 225 0.69 37.75 14.51
N ASP A 226 1.55 37.58 15.52
CA ASP A 226 2.44 38.64 16.03
C ASP A 226 3.93 38.25 16.10
N LEU A 227 4.36 37.15 15.45
CA LEU A 227 5.77 36.70 15.47
C LEU A 227 6.75 37.60 14.70
N GLU A 228 6.28 38.72 14.13
CA GLU A 228 7.13 39.78 13.57
C GLU A 228 7.77 40.67 14.65
N CYS A 229 7.23 40.68 15.87
CA CYS A 229 7.84 41.36 17.02
C CYS A 229 8.84 40.42 17.68
N GLY A 230 10.12 40.78 17.66
CA GLY A 230 11.26 39.99 18.20
C GLY A 230 11.27 39.77 19.72
N ASP A 231 10.10 39.61 20.34
CA ASP A 231 9.87 39.60 21.78
C ASP A 231 9.85 38.17 22.36
N GLY A 232 9.99 37.14 21.51
CA GLY A 232 10.20 35.75 21.94
C GLY A 232 8.99 35.07 22.61
N HIS A 233 7.80 35.68 22.58
CA HIS A 233 6.56 35.07 23.07
C HIS A 233 5.74 34.51 21.90
N THR A 234 5.67 33.18 21.81
CA THR A 234 4.75 32.49 20.91
C THR A 234 3.32 32.61 21.43
N GLU A 235 2.45 33.33 20.74
CA GLU A 235 1.02 33.35 21.05
C GLU A 235 0.41 31.97 20.75
N ARG A 236 -0.48 31.48 21.62
CA ARG A 236 -1.13 30.17 21.47
C ARG A 236 -2.63 30.34 21.43
N VAL A 237 -3.27 29.65 20.50
CA VAL A 237 -4.72 29.41 20.55
C VAL A 237 -4.93 28.23 21.49
N SER A 238 -5.63 28.44 22.60
CA SER A 238 -5.93 27.38 23.56
C SER A 238 -7.44 27.20 23.71
N LEU A 239 -7.91 25.98 23.49
CA LEU A 239 -9.30 25.58 23.64
C LEU A 239 -9.41 24.49 24.71
N THR A 240 -10.35 24.66 25.63
CA THR A 240 -10.67 23.66 26.65
C THR A 240 -11.86 22.84 26.18
N PHE A 241 -11.74 21.52 26.27
CA PHE A 241 -12.76 20.55 25.95
C PHE A 241 -13.79 20.46 27.09
N PHE A 242 -15.06 20.33 26.73
CA PHE A 242 -16.14 20.27 27.69
C PHE A 242 -17.00 19.02 27.47
N ASP A 243 -17.11 18.24 28.54
CA ASP A 243 -17.89 17.01 28.62
C ASP A 243 -19.08 17.23 29.55
N SER A 244 -20.03 18.04 29.08
CA SER A 244 -21.25 18.36 29.84
C SER A 244 -22.50 17.64 29.28
N ASN A 245 -22.34 16.84 28.23
CA ASN A 245 -23.44 16.20 27.52
C ASN A 245 -23.46 14.68 27.75
N PRO A 246 -24.63 14.04 27.95
CA PRO A 246 -24.70 12.58 27.99
C PRO A 246 -24.39 11.90 26.64
N ASN A 247 -24.53 12.63 25.53
CA ASN A 247 -24.23 12.11 24.20
C ASN A 247 -22.78 12.48 23.80
N PRO A 248 -21.88 11.49 23.61
CA PRO A 248 -20.49 11.74 23.22
C PRO A 248 -20.32 12.51 21.91
N ARG A 249 -21.26 12.37 20.97
CA ARG A 249 -21.26 13.15 19.70
C ARG A 249 -21.54 14.64 19.90
N LYS A 250 -21.91 15.06 21.10
CA LYS A 250 -22.15 16.46 21.49
C LYS A 250 -21.10 16.98 22.46
N HIS A 251 -20.09 16.18 22.78
CA HIS A 251 -18.90 16.67 23.48
C HIS A 251 -18.05 17.47 22.50
N GLY A 252 -17.42 18.55 22.98
CA GLY A 252 -16.61 19.40 22.13
C GLY A 252 -16.06 20.60 22.88
N PHE A 253 -15.45 21.52 22.13
CA PHE A 253 -14.94 22.78 22.66
C PHE A 253 -16.06 23.82 22.75
N ILE A 254 -16.05 24.68 23.79
CA ILE A 254 -17.02 25.79 23.91
C ILE A 254 -16.80 26.83 22.80
N ARG A 255 -15.53 27.03 22.41
CA ARG A 255 -15.10 27.93 21.35
C ARG A 255 -14.38 27.09 20.29
N SER A 256 -14.44 27.55 19.04
CA SER A 256 -13.66 27.02 17.92
C SER A 256 -12.44 27.90 17.67
N VAL A 257 -11.42 27.40 16.98
CA VAL A 257 -10.18 28.12 16.66
C VAL A 257 -10.49 29.45 15.98
N ARG A 258 -11.43 29.44 15.03
CA ARG A 258 -11.94 30.63 14.32
C ARG A 258 -12.51 31.72 15.23
N ASP A 259 -12.99 31.38 16.43
CA ASP A 259 -13.55 32.38 17.36
C ASP A 259 -12.45 33.15 18.10
N VAL A 260 -11.20 32.66 18.02
CA VAL A 260 -10.06 33.16 18.79
C VAL A 260 -8.97 33.75 17.88
N VAL A 261 -8.93 33.35 16.60
CA VAL A 261 -7.98 33.89 15.60
C VAL A 261 -8.59 35.01 14.78
N SER A 262 -7.76 35.85 14.16
CA SER A 262 -8.23 36.93 13.28
C SER A 262 -8.45 36.46 11.84
N GLY A 263 -7.68 35.47 11.42
CA GLY A 263 -7.85 34.75 10.16
C GLY A 263 -7.22 33.37 10.24
N ILE A 264 -7.59 32.47 9.36
CA ILE A 264 -7.10 31.09 9.46
C ILE A 264 -5.61 30.95 9.13
N GLU A 265 -5.06 31.90 8.38
CA GLU A 265 -3.63 32.04 8.11
C GLU A 265 -2.81 32.33 9.38
N ASP A 266 -3.46 32.77 10.47
CA ASP A 266 -2.83 32.90 11.79
C ASP A 266 -2.44 31.54 12.37
N VAL A 267 -3.06 30.43 11.94
CA VAL A 267 -2.74 29.07 12.41
C VAL A 267 -2.15 28.22 11.30
N LEU A 268 -2.69 28.38 10.08
CA LEU A 268 -2.22 27.69 8.89
C LEU A 268 -1.32 28.62 8.06
N THR A 269 -0.07 28.72 8.48
CA THR A 269 0.89 29.70 7.95
C THR A 269 1.62 29.19 6.72
N LYS A 270 2.04 30.09 5.82
CA LYS A 270 2.87 29.73 4.67
C LYS A 270 4.29 29.34 5.11
N LEU A 271 4.82 28.26 4.55
CA LEU A 271 6.16 27.77 4.83
C LEU A 271 7.20 28.46 3.93
N THR A 272 7.58 29.68 4.31
CA THR A 272 8.69 30.41 3.68
C THR A 272 9.99 30.21 4.48
N PRO A 273 11.18 30.38 3.88
CA PRO A 273 12.45 30.18 4.59
C PRO A 273 12.59 31.00 5.88
N ASP A 274 12.04 32.22 5.89
CA ASP A 274 11.98 33.12 7.05
C ASP A 274 11.00 32.65 8.13
N ARG A 275 9.87 32.06 7.74
CA ARG A 275 8.88 31.52 8.68
C ARG A 275 9.27 30.16 9.24
N LYS A 276 10.10 29.37 8.53
CA LYS A 276 10.54 28.05 8.99
C LYS A 276 11.26 28.09 10.34
N SER A 277 12.21 29.02 10.52
CA SER A 277 12.93 29.18 11.80
C SER A 277 12.00 29.61 12.94
N VAL A 278 11.00 30.45 12.63
CA VAL A 278 9.97 30.89 13.58
C VAL A 278 9.09 29.72 14.02
N ILE A 279 8.67 28.87 13.06
CA ILE A 279 7.88 27.66 13.35
C ILE A 279 8.70 26.68 14.20
N GLU A 280 9.98 26.47 13.87
CA GLU A 280 10.89 25.62 14.67
C GLU A 280 11.01 26.12 16.11
N GLN A 281 11.22 27.43 16.31
CA GLN A 281 11.26 28.02 17.66
C GLN A 281 9.92 27.87 18.40
N ALA A 282 8.80 28.04 17.72
CA ALA A 282 7.48 27.86 18.32
C ALA A 282 7.25 26.40 18.74
N ILE A 283 7.66 25.43 17.90
CA ILE A 283 7.61 23.99 18.18
C ILE A 283 8.43 23.65 19.44
N GLU A 284 9.64 24.21 19.59
CA GLU A 284 10.48 24.01 20.78
C GLU A 284 9.77 24.42 22.08
N THR A 285 8.96 25.49 22.03
CA THR A 285 8.21 25.95 23.22
C THR A 285 6.93 25.16 23.46
N LEU A 286 6.29 24.65 22.41
CA LEU A 286 4.97 24.02 22.48
C LEU A 286 5.08 22.52 22.82
N ILE A 287 6.06 21.83 22.23
CA ILE A 287 6.29 20.39 22.44
C ILE A 287 7.29 20.21 23.57
N VAL A 288 6.75 20.15 24.79
CA VAL A 288 7.51 19.93 26.02
C VAL A 288 6.89 18.80 26.83
N SER A 289 7.71 18.04 27.54
CA SER A 289 7.25 16.99 28.45
C SER A 289 6.51 17.59 29.65
N ASP A 290 5.62 16.80 30.24
CA ASP A 290 4.88 17.18 31.45
C ASP A 290 4.63 15.95 32.31
N GLU A 291 5.30 15.89 33.46
CA GLU A 291 5.23 14.78 34.39
C GLU A 291 3.82 14.59 35.00
N ASN A 292 2.95 15.62 34.92
CA ASN A 292 1.58 15.55 35.43
C ASN A 292 0.55 15.22 34.35
N SER A 293 0.99 14.70 33.19
CA SER A 293 0.09 14.37 32.10
C SER A 293 -0.96 13.32 32.48
N VAL A 294 -2.18 13.52 32.00
CA VAL A 294 -3.30 12.57 32.16
C VAL A 294 -3.26 11.54 31.02
N SER A 295 -3.82 10.35 31.25
CA SER A 295 -3.92 9.27 30.26
C SER A 295 -5.14 9.40 29.32
N GLU A 296 -6.10 10.27 29.64
CA GLU A 296 -7.31 10.48 28.83
C GLU A 296 -7.00 11.25 27.54
N ARG A 297 -7.52 10.78 26.41
CA ARG A 297 -7.22 11.30 25.07
C ARG A 297 -8.49 11.68 24.31
N ILE A 298 -8.56 12.94 23.88
CA ILE A 298 -9.73 13.57 23.21
C ILE A 298 -9.52 13.77 21.70
N PHE A 299 -8.85 12.82 21.03
CA PHE A 299 -8.45 12.98 19.62
C PHE A 299 -9.62 13.25 18.67
N GLY A 300 -10.77 12.58 18.80
CA GLY A 300 -11.89 12.79 17.87
C GLY A 300 -12.39 14.25 17.85
N PRO A 301 -12.66 14.88 19.01
CA PRO A 301 -12.91 16.32 19.09
C PRO A 301 -11.78 17.19 18.50
N VAL A 302 -10.52 16.86 18.78
CA VAL A 302 -9.35 17.60 18.24
C VAL A 302 -9.29 17.50 16.71
N LEU A 303 -9.59 16.32 16.15
CA LEU A 303 -9.64 16.08 14.72
C LEU A 303 -10.76 16.89 14.05
N GLU A 304 -11.95 16.96 14.66
CA GLU A 304 -13.05 17.78 14.11
C GLU A 304 -12.70 19.27 14.07
N GLU A 305 -12.07 19.79 15.12
CA GLU A 305 -11.60 21.18 15.13
C GLU A 305 -10.51 21.42 14.08
N THR A 306 -9.57 20.47 13.96
CA THR A 306 -8.52 20.52 12.92
C THR A 306 -9.11 20.49 11.52
N LEU A 307 -10.12 19.65 11.28
CA LEU A 307 -10.81 19.57 9.99
C LEU A 307 -11.61 20.83 9.70
N SER A 308 -12.26 21.42 10.70
CA SER A 308 -12.93 22.72 10.57
C SER A 308 -11.94 23.79 10.08
N VAL A 309 -10.71 23.77 10.59
CA VAL A 309 -9.65 24.69 10.13
C VAL A 309 -9.26 24.42 8.68
N VAL A 310 -9.04 23.16 8.32
CA VAL A 310 -8.65 22.76 6.96
C VAL A 310 -9.75 23.06 5.94
N GLU A 311 -11.01 22.77 6.27
CA GLU A 311 -12.17 23.02 5.41
C GLU A 311 -12.35 24.50 5.12
N GLN A 312 -12.25 25.35 6.14
CA GLN A 312 -12.33 26.78 5.94
C GLN A 312 -11.18 27.29 5.05
N ALA A 313 -9.96 26.77 5.22
CA ALA A 313 -8.85 27.13 4.34
C ALA A 313 -9.04 26.67 2.88
N ILE A 314 -9.75 25.55 2.66
CA ILE A 314 -10.17 25.11 1.32
C ILE A 314 -11.24 26.04 0.76
N ASP A 315 -12.26 26.38 1.56
CA ASP A 315 -13.37 27.25 1.17
C ASP A 315 -12.92 28.68 0.87
N GLU A 316 -11.93 29.19 1.61
CA GLU A 316 -11.27 30.48 1.38
C GLU A 316 -10.27 30.44 0.22
N GLY A 317 -10.04 29.28 -0.42
CA GLY A 317 -9.12 29.13 -1.54
C GLY A 317 -7.65 29.35 -1.15
N LEU A 318 -7.30 29.15 0.12
CA LEU A 318 -5.91 29.22 0.57
C LEU A 318 -5.15 27.95 0.21
N ILE A 319 -5.83 26.80 0.26
CA ILE A 319 -5.25 25.50 -0.06
C ILE A 319 -6.20 24.73 -0.96
N SER A 320 -5.62 23.77 -1.69
CA SER A 320 -6.39 22.89 -2.56
C SER A 320 -6.43 21.44 -2.08
N SER A 321 -5.62 21.10 -1.08
CA SER A 321 -5.53 19.79 -0.44
C SER A 321 -4.76 19.93 0.88
N ALA A 322 -4.96 18.97 1.78
CA ALA A 322 -4.20 18.90 3.03
C ALA A 322 -3.75 17.47 3.33
N ARG A 323 -2.66 17.35 4.07
CA ARG A 323 -2.29 16.11 4.74
C ARG A 323 -2.18 16.36 6.24
N ILE A 324 -2.91 15.59 7.01
CA ILE A 324 -2.91 15.63 8.46
C ILE A 324 -2.04 14.48 8.96
N LEU A 325 -0.97 14.80 9.68
CA LEU A 325 -0.09 13.83 10.33
C LEU A 325 -0.50 13.74 11.81
N THR A 326 -1.13 12.63 12.21
CA THR A 326 -1.62 12.47 13.59
C THR A 326 -0.66 11.59 14.38
N PHE A 327 0.11 12.20 15.27
CA PHE A 327 1.03 11.53 16.18
C PHE A 327 0.30 11.18 17.47
N LEU A 328 -0.02 9.90 17.66
CA LEU A 328 -0.81 9.40 18.79
C LEU A 328 0.03 8.49 19.68
N ARG A 329 -0.16 8.61 21.01
CA ARG A 329 0.51 7.77 22.01
C ARG A 329 -0.36 6.63 22.55
N GLY A 330 -1.62 6.57 22.13
CA GLY A 330 -2.57 5.54 22.49
C GLY A 330 -3.93 5.77 21.82
N GLY A 331 -4.86 4.85 22.05
CA GLY A 331 -6.24 4.99 21.60
C GLY A 331 -6.93 6.21 22.25
N PRO A 332 -7.74 6.98 21.51
CA PRO A 332 -8.59 8.01 22.09
C PRO A 332 -9.55 7.37 23.10
N SER A 333 -9.61 7.88 24.33
CA SER A 333 -10.40 7.27 25.40
C SER A 333 -11.63 8.10 25.79
N ARG A 334 -11.78 9.31 25.23
CA ARG A 334 -12.86 10.23 25.60
C ARG A 334 -13.35 11.07 24.41
N GLY A 335 -14.62 11.44 24.45
CA GLY A 335 -15.30 12.19 23.40
C GLY A 335 -15.77 11.32 22.23
N VAL A 336 -16.21 11.96 21.15
CA VAL A 336 -16.55 11.26 19.90
C VAL A 336 -15.31 10.52 19.38
N GLY A 337 -15.48 9.32 18.82
CA GLY A 337 -14.35 8.55 18.32
C GLY A 337 -13.53 7.82 19.40
N SER A 338 -14.07 7.66 20.61
CA SER A 338 -13.39 6.90 21.68
C SER A 338 -13.24 5.42 21.30
N CYS A 339 -12.00 4.93 21.35
CA CYS A 339 -11.61 3.53 21.27
C CYS A 339 -12.04 2.74 22.51
N ASP A 340 -12.35 1.45 22.34
CA ASP A 340 -12.63 0.55 23.45
C ASP A 340 -11.33 -0.13 23.93
N ILE A 341 -10.50 0.64 24.62
CA ILE A 341 -9.20 0.19 25.15
C ILE A 341 -9.38 -0.91 26.22
N SER A 342 -10.56 -0.98 26.84
CA SER A 342 -10.89 -1.99 27.85
C SER A 342 -11.27 -3.35 27.26
N ARG A 343 -11.45 -3.43 25.93
CA ARG A 343 -11.91 -4.63 25.21
C ARG A 343 -10.94 -5.80 25.22
N LEU A 344 -9.68 -5.58 25.59
CA LEU A 344 -8.68 -6.64 25.72
C LEU A 344 -8.40 -6.95 27.21
N PRO A 345 -9.16 -7.88 27.84
CA PRO A 345 -8.85 -8.37 29.18
C PRO A 345 -7.48 -9.04 29.23
N LYS A 346 -6.81 -8.98 30.39
CA LYS A 346 -5.53 -9.67 30.62
C LYS A 346 -5.58 -11.16 30.27
N SER A 347 -6.63 -11.88 30.69
CA SER A 347 -6.78 -13.30 30.39
C SER A 347 -6.82 -13.63 28.89
N VAL A 348 -7.32 -12.70 28.06
CA VAL A 348 -7.35 -12.83 26.60
C VAL A 348 -5.97 -12.47 26.03
N ALA A 349 -5.35 -11.41 26.55
CA ALA A 349 -3.99 -11.02 26.18
C ALA A 349 -2.98 -12.14 26.42
N ASP A 350 -3.03 -12.83 27.56
CA ASP A 350 -2.09 -13.91 27.91
C ASP A 350 -2.11 -15.05 26.87
N VAL A 351 -3.30 -15.39 26.37
CA VAL A 351 -3.50 -16.41 25.33
C VAL A 351 -3.11 -15.89 23.95
N LEU A 352 -3.53 -14.66 23.60
CA LEU A 352 -3.25 -14.06 22.29
C LEU A 352 -1.80 -13.65 22.09
N ILE A 353 -1.08 -13.27 23.14
CA ILE A 353 0.30 -12.73 23.07
C ILE A 353 1.34 -13.80 23.38
N ARG A 354 0.89 -14.99 23.82
CA ARG A 354 1.74 -16.16 24.11
C ARG A 354 2.75 -15.87 25.23
N GLU A 355 2.25 -15.52 26.42
CA GLU A 355 3.11 -15.37 27.60
C GLU A 355 3.55 -16.72 28.22
N SER A 356 2.94 -17.83 27.79
CA SER A 356 3.26 -19.18 28.25
C SER A 356 4.33 -19.87 27.40
N ALA A 357 5.27 -20.55 28.07
CA ALA A 357 6.29 -21.39 27.43
C ALA A 357 5.76 -22.77 26.98
N ALA A 358 4.51 -23.11 27.33
CA ALA A 358 3.89 -24.37 26.89
C ALA A 358 3.47 -24.29 25.41
N LYS A 359 3.49 -25.45 24.73
CA LYS A 359 2.98 -25.55 23.36
C LYS A 359 1.45 -25.35 23.35
N PRO A 360 0.89 -24.54 22.44
CA PRO A 360 -0.54 -24.31 22.37
C PRO A 360 -1.28 -25.59 21.95
N THR A 361 -2.40 -25.85 22.61
CA THR A 361 -3.33 -26.93 22.28
C THR A 361 -4.30 -26.51 21.17
N LEU A 362 -5.07 -27.45 20.62
CA LEU A 362 -6.11 -27.13 19.65
C LEU A 362 -7.20 -26.20 20.24
N GLU A 363 -7.57 -26.42 21.51
CA GLU A 363 -8.53 -25.57 22.22
C GLU A 363 -8.01 -24.14 22.38
N ASP A 364 -6.70 -23.95 22.58
CA ASP A 364 -6.08 -22.62 22.63
C ASP A 364 -6.19 -21.89 21.29
N PHE A 365 -5.98 -22.60 20.16
CA PHE A 365 -6.15 -22.02 18.83
C PHE A 365 -7.61 -21.64 18.53
N GLU A 366 -8.57 -22.48 18.92
CA GLU A 366 -10.00 -22.20 18.76
C GLU A 366 -10.43 -20.99 19.61
N PHE A 367 -9.99 -20.94 20.87
CA PHE A 367 -10.24 -19.79 21.76
C PHE A 367 -9.64 -18.51 21.18
N ALA A 368 -8.35 -18.55 20.82
CA ALA A 368 -7.64 -17.40 20.27
C ALA A 368 -8.29 -16.88 18.98
N SER A 369 -8.77 -17.76 18.11
CA SER A 369 -9.43 -17.37 16.85
C SER A 369 -10.73 -16.58 17.11
N ARG A 370 -11.53 -17.00 18.10
CA ARG A 370 -12.76 -16.30 18.48
C ARG A 370 -12.50 -14.93 19.11
N GLU A 371 -11.51 -14.83 20.00
CA GLU A 371 -11.18 -13.55 20.63
C GLU A 371 -10.52 -12.58 19.61
N ALA A 372 -9.68 -13.12 18.72
CA ALA A 372 -9.10 -12.37 17.60
C ALA A 372 -10.19 -11.74 16.71
N GLU A 373 -11.22 -12.51 16.36
CA GLU A 373 -12.36 -12.06 15.56
C GLU A 373 -13.04 -10.85 16.19
N ALA A 374 -13.37 -10.91 17.48
CA ALA A 374 -14.01 -9.77 18.16
C ALA A 374 -13.16 -8.50 18.04
N LEU A 375 -11.85 -8.60 18.25
CA LEU A 375 -10.93 -7.46 18.30
C LEU A 375 -10.57 -6.86 16.92
N MET A 376 -11.02 -7.46 15.81
CA MET A 376 -10.82 -6.92 14.46
C MET A 376 -11.91 -5.95 14.02
N PHE A 377 -13.04 -5.89 14.72
CA PHE A 377 -14.16 -5.02 14.37
C PHE A 377 -14.04 -3.64 15.03
N PRO A 378 -14.15 -2.54 14.26
CA PRO A 378 -14.25 -1.20 14.83
C PRO A 378 -15.38 -1.12 15.86
N ALA A 379 -15.14 -0.41 16.97
CA ALA A 379 -16.15 -0.17 18.00
C ALA A 379 -17.34 0.65 17.47
N HIS A 380 -17.09 1.49 16.45
CA HIS A 380 -18.08 2.33 15.78
C HIS A 380 -17.59 2.82 14.41
N ASP A 381 -18.49 3.42 13.62
CA ASP A 381 -18.27 3.89 12.24
C ASP A 381 -17.78 5.35 12.11
N TYR A 382 -17.50 6.04 13.23
CA TYR A 382 -17.13 7.46 13.24
C TYR A 382 -15.92 7.77 12.33
N TYR A 383 -14.82 7.04 12.49
CA TYR A 383 -13.59 7.28 11.73
C TYR A 383 -13.71 6.90 10.25
N GLU A 384 -14.56 5.91 9.93
CA GLU A 384 -14.91 5.62 8.53
C GLU A 384 -15.63 6.81 7.90
N SER A 385 -16.64 7.36 8.59
CA SER A 385 -17.41 8.53 8.12
C SER A 385 -16.53 9.76 7.93
N VAL A 386 -15.63 10.03 8.89
CA VAL A 386 -14.67 11.15 8.80
C VAL A 386 -13.69 10.93 7.65
N GLY A 387 -13.17 9.72 7.48
CA GLY A 387 -12.25 9.41 6.38
C GLY A 387 -12.89 9.57 5.00
N GLU A 388 -14.18 9.20 4.84
CA GLU A 388 -14.94 9.46 3.60
C GLU A 388 -15.14 10.96 3.33
N ARG A 389 -15.41 11.76 4.37
CA ARG A 389 -15.46 13.23 4.28
C ARG A 389 -14.10 13.80 3.84
N CYS A 390 -13.00 13.34 4.45
CA CYS A 390 -11.64 13.73 4.08
C CYS A 390 -11.32 13.41 2.61
N LEU A 391 -11.70 12.23 2.12
CA LEU A 391 -11.56 11.84 0.71
C LEU A 391 -12.25 12.85 -0.23
N LEU A 392 -13.47 13.29 0.10
CA LEU A 392 -14.22 14.25 -0.73
C LEU A 392 -13.58 15.65 -0.76
N LEU A 393 -12.87 16.02 0.31
CA LEU A 393 -12.17 17.30 0.45
C LEU A 393 -10.74 17.28 -0.13
N GLY A 394 -10.23 16.10 -0.51
CA GLY A 394 -8.82 15.95 -0.86
C GLY A 394 -7.88 16.10 0.34
N VAL A 395 -8.36 15.67 1.51
CA VAL A 395 -7.60 15.63 2.77
C VAL A 395 -7.18 14.20 3.06
N GLU A 396 -5.90 14.00 3.33
CA GLU A 396 -5.34 12.70 3.71
C GLU A 396 -5.01 12.72 5.20
N VAL A 397 -5.32 11.65 5.95
CA VAL A 397 -5.03 11.58 7.38
C VAL A 397 -4.13 10.37 7.66
N ASP A 398 -2.86 10.63 7.97
CA ASP A 398 -1.91 9.59 8.38
C ASP A 398 -1.99 9.39 9.90
N VAL A 399 -2.21 8.14 10.33
CA VAL A 399 -2.23 7.75 11.75
C VAL A 399 -0.87 7.17 12.12
N ILE A 400 -0.10 7.93 12.91
CA ILE A 400 1.23 7.54 13.39
C ILE A 400 1.12 7.23 14.88
N MET A 401 1.07 5.95 15.22
CA MET A 401 0.89 5.45 16.58
C MET A 401 2.23 5.03 17.18
N THR A 402 2.56 5.57 18.36
CA THR A 402 3.70 5.16 19.19
C THR A 402 3.18 4.66 20.54
N CYS A 403 2.92 3.35 20.63
CA CYS A 403 2.25 2.74 21.78
C CYS A 403 2.70 1.29 21.98
N ASP A 404 2.93 0.87 23.23
CA ASP A 404 3.15 -0.54 23.59
C ASP A 404 1.89 -1.21 24.15
N GLU A 405 0.87 -0.43 24.52
CA GLU A 405 -0.41 -0.90 25.03
C GLU A 405 -1.42 -1.06 23.90
N PHE A 406 -2.51 -1.78 24.18
CA PHE A 406 -3.60 -1.93 23.24
C PHE A 406 -4.28 -0.57 23.00
N ALA A 407 -4.36 -0.13 21.75
CA ALA A 407 -4.90 1.17 21.35
C ALA A 407 -6.23 1.05 20.58
N ASP A 408 -6.72 -0.17 20.35
CA ASP A 408 -7.87 -0.46 19.49
C ASP A 408 -7.72 0.21 18.11
N LEU A 409 -6.61 -0.11 17.45
CA LEU A 409 -6.28 0.40 16.13
C LEU A 409 -7.35 0.00 15.09
N SER A 410 -8.12 -1.07 15.35
CA SER A 410 -9.26 -1.47 14.51
C SER A 410 -10.29 -0.35 14.37
N THR A 411 -10.53 0.42 15.43
CA THR A 411 -11.45 1.56 15.43
C THR A 411 -10.88 2.77 14.69
N LEU A 412 -9.58 3.05 14.81
CA LEU A 412 -8.92 4.21 14.20
C LEU A 412 -8.52 4.01 12.74
N ALA A 413 -8.11 2.80 12.36
CA ALA A 413 -7.59 2.47 11.04
C ALA A 413 -8.47 2.92 9.86
N PRO A 414 -9.81 2.85 9.93
CA PRO A 414 -10.68 3.35 8.87
C PRO A 414 -10.44 4.83 8.52
N LEU A 415 -10.01 5.67 9.45
CA LEU A 415 -9.69 7.07 9.18
C LEU A 415 -8.63 7.20 8.08
N ALA A 416 -7.50 6.50 8.25
CA ALA A 416 -6.41 6.51 7.29
C ALA A 416 -6.78 5.75 6.00
N GLU A 417 -7.44 4.60 6.13
CA GLU A 417 -7.81 3.77 4.98
C GLU A 417 -8.74 4.53 4.02
N LYS A 418 -9.77 5.20 4.55
CA LYS A 418 -10.79 5.91 3.74
C LYS A 418 -10.28 7.25 3.22
N SER A 419 -9.48 7.98 4.01
CA SER A 419 -8.87 9.26 3.58
C SER A 419 -7.67 9.09 2.64
N GLY A 420 -7.16 7.86 2.46
CA GLY A 420 -5.95 7.59 1.67
C GLY A 420 -4.64 7.91 2.38
N GLY A 421 -4.67 8.08 3.71
CA GLY A 421 -3.48 8.15 4.53
C GLY A 421 -2.86 6.77 4.79
N ASN A 422 -1.85 6.75 5.67
CA ASN A 422 -1.13 5.58 6.10
C ASN A 422 -1.34 5.39 7.60
N VAL A 423 -1.42 4.14 8.03
CA VAL A 423 -1.21 3.79 9.44
C VAL A 423 0.25 3.40 9.59
N SER A 424 0.92 3.93 10.61
CA SER A 424 2.26 3.54 11.05
C SER A 424 2.19 3.18 12.52
N LEU A 425 2.63 1.98 12.88
CA LEU A 425 2.64 1.49 14.26
C LEU A 425 4.09 1.28 14.69
N TYR A 426 4.52 2.01 15.71
CA TYR A 426 5.83 1.86 16.34
C TYR A 426 5.65 1.47 17.81
N LEU A 427 6.29 0.39 18.22
CA LEU A 427 6.36 -0.01 19.63
C LEU A 427 7.54 0.74 20.27
N ASN A 428 7.41 1.27 21.50
CA ASN A 428 8.48 2.05 22.13
C ASN A 428 9.72 1.18 22.42
N SER A 429 9.52 -0.13 22.54
CA SER A 429 10.60 -1.12 22.61
C SER A 429 11.53 -1.16 21.38
N GLN A 430 11.17 -0.50 20.27
CA GLN A 430 11.90 -0.54 19.02
C GLN A 430 12.50 0.82 18.67
N LYS A 431 13.58 0.83 17.90
CA LYS A 431 14.12 2.06 17.31
C LYS A 431 13.09 2.66 16.34
N ILE A 432 12.56 3.84 16.68
CA ILE A 432 11.47 4.50 15.94
C ILE A 432 12.04 5.31 14.75
N PRO A 433 11.82 4.92 13.48
CA PRO A 433 12.35 5.63 12.30
C PRO A 433 11.46 6.80 11.83
N ILE A 434 10.63 7.35 12.71
CA ILE A 434 9.55 8.31 12.39
C ILE A 434 10.03 9.53 11.62
N VAL A 435 11.23 10.06 11.91
CA VAL A 435 11.80 11.22 11.22
C VAL A 435 11.97 10.93 9.72
N GLY A 436 12.63 9.82 9.39
CA GLY A 436 12.85 9.43 8.00
C GLY A 436 11.57 9.00 7.29
N ASP A 437 10.62 8.41 8.03
CA ASP A 437 9.32 8.01 7.49
C ASP A 437 8.44 9.21 7.16
N VAL A 438 8.39 10.24 8.01
CA VAL A 438 7.67 11.49 7.74
C VAL A 438 8.24 12.18 6.50
N TYR A 439 9.57 12.25 6.38
CA TYR A 439 10.22 12.77 5.17
C TYR A 439 9.81 12.00 3.91
N ARG A 440 9.94 10.66 3.95
CA ARG A 440 9.58 9.77 2.84
C ARG A 440 8.11 9.93 2.46
N LEU A 441 7.20 9.93 3.45
CA LEU A 441 5.76 10.09 3.25
C LEU A 441 5.44 11.36 2.46
N LEU A 442 6.05 12.49 2.82
CA LEU A 442 5.78 13.79 2.19
C LEU A 442 6.51 14.00 0.85
N ARG A 443 7.64 13.33 0.66
CA ARG A 443 8.50 13.50 -0.51
C ARG A 443 8.18 12.53 -1.65
N HIS A 444 7.83 11.29 -1.34
CA HIS A 444 7.58 10.26 -2.36
C HIS A 444 6.45 10.67 -3.30
N GLU A 445 6.69 10.44 -4.59
CA GLU A 445 5.66 10.59 -5.60
C GLU A 445 4.53 9.58 -5.35
N LYS A 446 3.31 10.09 -5.34
CA LYS A 446 2.10 9.27 -5.28
C LYS A 446 0.98 9.91 -6.09
N ALA A 447 0.03 9.09 -6.49
CA ALA A 447 -1.25 9.55 -7.00
C ALA A 447 -2.16 9.97 -5.84
N ILE A 448 -2.84 11.10 -5.99
CA ILE A 448 -3.88 11.59 -5.09
C ILE A 448 -5.16 11.90 -5.89
N ASN A 449 -6.31 11.82 -5.22
CA ASN A 449 -7.63 12.04 -5.82
C ASN A 449 -7.80 11.26 -7.13
N ALA A 450 -7.50 9.97 -7.09
CA ALA A 450 -7.40 9.14 -8.26
C ALA A 450 -8.72 8.43 -8.58
N THR A 451 -8.88 8.10 -9.86
CA THR A 451 -9.94 7.22 -10.33
C THR A 451 -9.34 6.10 -11.17
N LEU A 452 -9.82 4.89 -10.96
CA LEU A 452 -9.42 3.70 -11.69
C LEU A 452 -10.64 3.15 -12.41
N ARG A 453 -10.60 3.16 -13.74
CA ARG A 453 -11.64 2.57 -14.58
C ARG A 453 -11.12 1.26 -15.16
N VAL A 454 -11.71 0.15 -14.74
CA VAL A 454 -11.44 -1.18 -15.28
C VAL A 454 -12.50 -1.48 -16.34
N ARG A 455 -12.06 -1.80 -17.56
CA ARG A 455 -12.91 -2.24 -18.67
C ARG A 455 -12.46 -3.61 -19.11
N THR A 456 -13.42 -4.50 -19.33
CA THR A 456 -13.22 -5.88 -19.73
C THR A 456 -13.82 -6.12 -21.11
N THR A 457 -13.45 -7.23 -21.76
CA THR A 457 -14.26 -7.79 -22.84
C THR A 457 -15.68 -8.08 -22.36
N ALA A 458 -16.65 -8.04 -23.28
CA ALA A 458 -18.08 -8.07 -22.95
C ALA A 458 -18.52 -9.30 -22.12
N ASP A 459 -17.81 -10.41 -22.24
CA ASP A 459 -18.13 -11.68 -21.57
C ASP A 459 -17.62 -11.77 -20.13
N LEU A 460 -16.86 -10.76 -19.66
CA LEU A 460 -16.32 -10.70 -18.31
C LEU A 460 -16.91 -9.50 -17.57
N GLU A 461 -17.43 -9.75 -16.37
CA GLU A 461 -17.87 -8.71 -15.44
C GLU A 461 -17.04 -8.74 -14.17
N ILE A 462 -16.88 -7.58 -13.54
CA ILE A 462 -16.16 -7.48 -12.26
C ILE A 462 -17.09 -7.99 -11.16
N ALA A 463 -16.69 -9.08 -10.52
CA ALA A 463 -17.42 -9.66 -9.39
C ALA A 463 -17.09 -8.94 -8.08
N ASN A 464 -15.79 -8.82 -7.79
CA ASN A 464 -15.29 -8.18 -6.57
C ASN A 464 -14.08 -7.29 -6.86
N ALA A 465 -13.85 -6.32 -5.97
CA ALA A 465 -12.68 -5.46 -5.99
C ALA A 465 -12.07 -5.36 -4.59
N TYR A 466 -10.76 -5.49 -4.49
CA TYR A 466 -10.04 -5.57 -3.21
C TYR A 466 -8.91 -4.54 -3.11
N GLY A 467 -8.85 -3.85 -1.97
CA GLY A 467 -7.89 -2.80 -1.65
C GLY A 467 -8.61 -1.51 -1.24
N ALA A 468 -7.84 -0.44 -0.99
CA ALA A 468 -8.37 0.87 -0.62
C ALA A 468 -8.98 1.61 -1.83
N LEU A 469 -10.13 1.13 -2.30
CA LEU A 469 -10.87 1.66 -3.44
C LEU A 469 -12.37 1.66 -3.16
N HIS A 470 -13.08 2.64 -3.71
CA HIS A 470 -14.53 2.80 -3.54
C HIS A 470 -15.23 2.75 -4.89
N ALA A 471 -16.15 1.80 -5.08
CA ALA A 471 -16.93 1.72 -6.31
C ALA A 471 -17.79 2.97 -6.54
N ASP A 472 -17.79 3.50 -7.76
CA ASP A 472 -18.64 4.61 -8.14
C ASP A 472 -20.09 4.15 -8.28
N LYS A 473 -21.02 4.89 -7.66
CA LYS A 473 -22.45 4.54 -7.64
C LYS A 473 -23.13 4.65 -9.01
N ALA A 474 -22.62 5.49 -9.92
CA ALA A 474 -23.23 5.77 -11.21
C ALA A 474 -22.59 4.97 -12.35
N TYR A 475 -21.31 4.62 -12.24
CA TYR A 475 -20.54 4.04 -13.34
C TYR A 475 -19.88 2.71 -12.95
N SER A 476 -20.49 1.58 -13.31
CA SER A 476 -19.94 0.23 -13.09
C SER A 476 -18.50 0.09 -13.60
N GLY A 477 -17.58 -0.42 -12.77
CA GLY A 477 -16.15 -0.57 -13.08
C GLY A 477 -15.31 0.70 -12.93
N LEU A 478 -15.88 1.81 -12.45
CA LEU A 478 -15.14 3.00 -12.01
C LEU A 478 -14.96 2.95 -10.48
N PHE A 479 -13.75 3.21 -10.01
CA PHE A 479 -13.41 3.23 -8.60
C PHE A 479 -12.70 4.53 -8.22
N HIS A 480 -13.01 5.06 -7.05
CA HIS A 480 -12.33 6.20 -6.41
C HIS A 480 -11.23 5.70 -5.51
N ILE A 481 -10.06 6.31 -5.62
CA ILE A 481 -8.87 5.95 -4.86
C ILE A 481 -8.31 7.25 -4.29
N ALA A 482 -8.36 7.38 -2.96
CA ALA A 482 -7.90 8.57 -2.27
C ALA A 482 -6.42 8.84 -2.56
N SER A 483 -5.59 7.81 -2.36
CA SER A 483 -4.18 7.84 -2.70
C SER A 483 -3.66 6.49 -3.18
N CYS A 484 -2.61 6.51 -4.00
CA CYS A 484 -1.94 5.31 -4.50
C CYS A 484 -0.43 5.60 -4.65
N GLY A 485 0.39 4.84 -3.92
CA GLY A 485 1.84 4.81 -4.05
C GLY A 485 2.30 3.94 -5.22
N LEU A 486 3.62 3.86 -5.42
CA LEU A 486 4.26 3.08 -6.49
C LEU A 486 4.13 1.56 -6.30
N ASN A 487 4.02 1.12 -5.05
CA ASN A 487 3.95 -0.29 -4.67
C ASN A 487 2.52 -0.77 -4.39
N ASP A 488 1.55 0.14 -4.39
CA ASP A 488 0.15 -0.19 -4.13
C ASP A 488 -0.45 -1.00 -5.28
N ALA A 489 -1.14 -2.08 -4.92
CA ALA A 489 -1.88 -2.89 -5.87
C ALA A 489 -3.35 -3.07 -5.45
N PHE A 490 -4.21 -3.24 -6.44
CA PHE A 490 -5.64 -3.49 -6.32
C PHE A 490 -5.97 -4.82 -7.00
N CYS A 491 -6.85 -5.63 -6.42
CA CYS A 491 -7.23 -6.90 -7.02
C CYS A 491 -8.66 -6.86 -7.51
N PHE A 492 -8.95 -7.54 -8.62
CA PHE A 492 -10.30 -7.67 -9.16
C PHE A 492 -10.56 -9.11 -9.55
N ASP A 493 -11.71 -9.63 -9.13
CA ASP A 493 -12.24 -10.91 -9.58
C ASP A 493 -13.24 -10.69 -10.70
N PHE A 494 -13.37 -11.69 -11.57
CA PHE A 494 -14.32 -11.67 -12.65
C PHE A 494 -15.22 -12.89 -12.65
N ASP A 495 -16.46 -12.66 -13.04
CA ASP A 495 -17.41 -13.68 -13.45
C ASP A 495 -17.71 -13.55 -14.94
N TYR A 496 -18.30 -14.61 -15.50
CA TYR A 496 -18.77 -14.57 -16.89
C TYR A 496 -20.13 -13.92 -16.94
N SER A 497 -20.29 -12.93 -17.81
CA SER A 497 -21.55 -12.21 -17.99
C SER A 497 -22.67 -13.11 -18.55
N THR A 498 -22.32 -14.25 -19.16
CA THR A 498 -23.28 -15.25 -19.61
C THR A 498 -22.78 -16.67 -19.33
N SER A 499 -23.69 -17.63 -19.29
CA SER A 499 -23.36 -19.06 -19.16
C SER A 499 -22.62 -19.63 -20.38
N ALA A 500 -22.59 -18.91 -21.51
CA ALA A 500 -21.86 -19.33 -22.70
C ALA A 500 -20.34 -19.17 -22.54
N GLY A 501 -19.90 -18.38 -21.55
CA GLY A 501 -18.48 -18.14 -21.30
C GLY A 501 -17.85 -17.21 -22.33
N LEU A 502 -16.56 -17.41 -22.60
CA LEU A 502 -15.76 -16.62 -23.55
C LEU A 502 -15.96 -17.14 -24.98
N GLU A 503 -16.46 -16.29 -25.86
CA GLU A 503 -16.64 -16.63 -27.27
C GLU A 503 -15.32 -16.57 -28.07
N GLU A 504 -15.09 -17.51 -28.99
CA GLU A 504 -13.89 -17.52 -29.84
C GLU A 504 -13.89 -16.35 -30.86
N ASP A 505 -15.07 -15.80 -31.19
CA ASP A 505 -15.28 -14.68 -32.13
C ASP A 505 -15.03 -13.29 -31.52
N LEU A 506 -14.51 -13.22 -30.27
CA LEU A 506 -13.95 -11.99 -29.71
C LEU A 506 -12.96 -11.36 -30.72
N ASN A 507 -12.86 -10.02 -30.80
CA ASN A 507 -11.97 -9.34 -31.75
C ASN A 507 -10.51 -9.85 -31.66
N ARG A 508 -10.16 -10.84 -32.52
CA ARG A 508 -8.93 -11.68 -32.52
C ARG A 508 -8.82 -12.81 -31.47
N GLY A 509 -9.90 -13.29 -30.86
CA GLY A 509 -9.94 -14.48 -29.99
C GLY A 509 -9.27 -14.34 -28.62
N HIS A 510 -9.15 -13.13 -28.09
CA HIS A 510 -8.47 -12.86 -26.81
C HIS A 510 -9.30 -11.97 -25.87
N PRO A 511 -9.57 -12.43 -24.64
CA PRO A 511 -10.06 -11.59 -23.53
C PRO A 511 -9.07 -10.46 -23.25
N LYS A 512 -9.59 -9.28 -22.93
CA LYS A 512 -8.77 -8.09 -22.70
C LYS A 512 -9.28 -7.31 -21.50
N ILE A 513 -8.33 -6.70 -20.80
CA ILE A 513 -8.60 -5.70 -19.77
C ILE A 513 -7.92 -4.40 -20.18
N GLN A 514 -8.65 -3.31 -20.07
CA GLN A 514 -8.11 -1.96 -20.13
C GLN A 514 -8.35 -1.25 -18.82
N VAL A 515 -7.27 -0.80 -18.21
CA VAL A 515 -7.27 0.04 -17.03
C VAL A 515 -6.97 1.47 -17.45
N ALA A 516 -7.84 2.41 -17.08
CA ALA A 516 -7.58 3.84 -17.20
C ALA A 516 -7.49 4.44 -15.79
N PHE A 517 -6.27 4.80 -15.39
CA PHE A 517 -5.97 5.40 -14.10
C PHE A 517 -5.72 6.88 -14.27
N GLU A 518 -6.60 7.71 -13.70
CA GLU A 518 -6.48 9.16 -13.73
C GLU A 518 -6.26 9.68 -12.33
N TYR A 519 -5.23 10.49 -12.14
CA TYR A 519 -4.78 10.91 -10.82
C TYR A 519 -4.13 12.28 -10.86
N THR A 520 -4.01 12.90 -9.70
CA THR A 520 -3.20 14.10 -9.50
C THR A 520 -1.88 13.68 -8.88
N CYS A 521 -0.76 14.28 -9.30
CA CYS A 521 0.53 14.11 -8.64
C CYS A 521 1.29 15.44 -8.57
N ILE A 522 2.24 15.52 -7.65
CA ILE A 522 3.20 16.60 -7.57
C ILE A 522 4.52 16.07 -8.14
N THR A 523 5.05 16.76 -9.14
CA THR A 523 6.34 16.46 -9.76
C THR A 523 7.31 17.59 -9.54
N ARG A 524 8.57 17.25 -9.26
CA ARG A 524 9.64 18.21 -9.04
C ARG A 524 10.64 18.05 -10.17
N ASP A 525 10.72 19.06 -11.02
CA ASP A 525 11.70 19.11 -12.09
C ASP A 525 13.02 19.58 -11.48
N VAL A 526 14.05 18.76 -11.62
CA VAL A 526 15.38 18.98 -11.03
C VAL A 526 16.36 19.31 -12.15
N ASP A 527 17.22 20.31 -11.94
CA ASP A 527 18.33 20.58 -12.83
C ASP A 527 19.35 19.45 -12.72
N GLU A 528 19.59 18.74 -13.81
CA GLU A 528 20.42 17.53 -13.82
C GLU A 528 21.89 17.80 -13.41
N HIS A 529 22.37 19.04 -13.52
CA HIS A 529 23.77 19.40 -13.23
C HIS A 529 23.97 19.83 -11.77
N THR A 530 23.01 20.54 -11.20
CA THR A 530 23.09 21.12 -9.86
C THR A 530 22.32 20.34 -8.81
N GLY A 531 21.36 19.49 -9.23
CA GLY A 531 20.44 18.81 -8.33
C GLY A 531 19.41 19.74 -7.69
N ALA A 532 19.38 21.02 -8.08
CA ALA A 532 18.44 22.00 -7.55
C ALA A 532 17.04 21.79 -8.16
N ILE A 533 16.01 21.97 -7.34
CA ILE A 533 14.62 21.96 -7.80
C ILE A 533 14.39 23.23 -8.63
N VAL A 534 14.06 23.06 -9.91
CA VAL A 534 13.80 24.14 -10.87
C VAL A 534 12.33 24.54 -10.84
N ALA A 535 11.44 23.55 -10.83
CA ALA A 535 10.01 23.77 -10.79
C ALA A 535 9.31 22.64 -10.02
N VAL A 536 8.27 22.99 -9.29
CA VAL A 536 7.34 22.06 -8.67
C VAL A 536 6.01 22.24 -9.38
N GLN A 537 5.48 21.16 -9.94
CA GLN A 537 4.26 21.19 -10.73
C GLN A 537 3.24 20.18 -10.21
N ARG A 538 2.00 20.63 -10.08
CA ARG A 538 0.84 19.76 -9.92
C ARG A 538 0.35 19.33 -11.29
N ARG A 539 0.25 18.03 -11.51
CA ARG A 539 -0.21 17.46 -12.78
C ARG A 539 -1.40 16.55 -12.55
N ARG A 540 -2.49 16.81 -13.26
CA ARG A 540 -3.54 15.82 -13.48
C ARG A 540 -3.08 14.94 -14.62
N ARG A 541 -2.89 13.65 -14.39
CA ARG A 541 -2.41 12.69 -15.38
C ARG A 541 -3.41 11.59 -15.62
N ARG A 542 -3.37 11.02 -16.81
CA ARG A 542 -4.13 9.81 -17.14
C ARG A 542 -3.19 8.78 -17.75
N ARG A 543 -3.06 7.64 -17.09
CA ARG A 543 -2.31 6.46 -17.52
C ARG A 543 -3.29 5.39 -17.99
N ILE A 544 -3.06 4.89 -19.20
CA ILE A 544 -3.83 3.81 -19.81
C ILE A 544 -2.94 2.58 -19.89
N HIS A 545 -3.45 1.44 -19.44
CA HIS A 545 -2.85 0.13 -19.67
C HIS A 545 -3.87 -0.79 -20.31
N THR A 546 -3.50 -1.48 -21.38
CA THR A 546 -4.33 -2.56 -21.95
C THR A 546 -3.50 -3.83 -22.00
N CYS A 547 -4.05 -4.95 -21.55
CA CYS A 547 -3.45 -6.27 -21.66
C CYS A 547 -4.47 -7.29 -22.19
N ARG A 548 -3.98 -8.43 -22.67
CA ARG A 548 -4.81 -9.55 -23.12
C ARG A 548 -4.44 -10.85 -22.41
N ALA A 549 -5.36 -11.79 -22.38
CA ALA A 549 -5.14 -13.18 -22.00
C ALA A 549 -5.54 -14.11 -23.18
N ASN A 550 -5.24 -15.40 -23.04
CA ASN A 550 -5.70 -16.46 -23.94
C ASN A 550 -6.95 -17.12 -23.36
N ILE A 551 -7.71 -17.82 -24.22
CA ILE A 551 -8.76 -18.75 -23.79
C ILE A 551 -8.14 -20.13 -23.74
N ALA A 552 -8.31 -20.82 -22.62
CA ALA A 552 -7.78 -22.16 -22.42
C ALA A 552 -8.39 -23.16 -23.39
N LYS A 553 -7.56 -24.08 -23.89
CA LYS A 553 -8.03 -25.19 -24.74
C LYS A 553 -8.49 -26.39 -23.93
N ASN A 554 -8.04 -26.49 -22.69
CA ASN A 554 -8.36 -27.54 -21.71
C ASN A 554 -7.89 -27.08 -20.32
N PRO A 555 -8.37 -27.72 -19.23
CA PRO A 555 -8.02 -27.33 -17.86
C PRO A 555 -6.50 -27.33 -17.58
N ARG A 556 -5.77 -28.26 -18.18
CA ARG A 556 -4.30 -28.33 -18.06
C ARG A 556 -3.60 -27.06 -18.55
N ASP A 557 -4.15 -26.40 -19.57
CA ASP A 557 -3.60 -25.16 -20.11
C ASP A 557 -3.72 -24.00 -19.12
N VAL A 558 -4.81 -23.95 -18.33
CA VAL A 558 -4.99 -22.96 -17.27
C VAL A 558 -3.86 -23.06 -16.25
N TYR A 559 -3.62 -24.26 -15.74
CA TYR A 559 -2.61 -24.52 -14.71
C TYR A 559 -1.18 -24.24 -15.16
N ARG A 560 -0.85 -24.49 -16.44
CA ARG A 560 0.47 -24.19 -17.01
C ARG A 560 0.77 -22.69 -17.06
N HIS A 561 -0.25 -21.85 -17.04
CA HIS A 561 -0.16 -20.40 -17.20
C HIS A 561 -0.51 -19.62 -15.92
N VAL A 562 -0.61 -20.31 -14.78
CA VAL A 562 -0.85 -19.68 -13.47
C VAL A 562 0.34 -18.82 -13.06
N ASP A 563 0.06 -17.58 -12.68
CA ASP A 563 0.97 -16.75 -11.91
C ASP A 563 0.68 -16.95 -10.42
N VAL A 564 1.49 -17.80 -9.78
CA VAL A 564 1.33 -18.17 -8.36
C VAL A 564 1.28 -16.95 -7.45
N ASN A 565 2.12 -15.94 -7.68
CA ASN A 565 2.18 -14.76 -6.82
C ASN A 565 0.90 -13.91 -6.98
N ALA A 566 0.41 -13.74 -8.21
CA ALA A 566 -0.83 -13.01 -8.46
C ALA A 566 -2.04 -13.75 -7.87
N MET A 567 -2.11 -15.07 -8.08
CA MET A 567 -3.14 -15.94 -7.48
C MET A 567 -3.17 -15.82 -5.95
N MET A 568 -2.02 -15.99 -5.29
CA MET A 568 -1.93 -15.92 -3.83
C MET A 568 -2.22 -14.51 -3.29
N CYS A 569 -1.83 -13.46 -4.01
CA CYS A 569 -2.16 -12.07 -3.65
C CYS A 569 -3.68 -11.83 -3.62
N VAL A 570 -4.42 -12.35 -4.59
CA VAL A 570 -5.88 -12.27 -4.63
C VAL A 570 -6.50 -13.10 -3.51
N LEU A 571 -6.06 -14.35 -3.34
CA LEU A 571 -6.56 -15.24 -2.29
C LEU A 571 -6.37 -14.64 -0.90
N ALA A 572 -5.23 -14.02 -0.61
CA ALA A 572 -5.01 -13.37 0.68
C ALA A 572 -6.01 -12.25 0.98
N ARG A 573 -6.45 -11.51 -0.04
CA ARG A 573 -7.47 -10.46 0.10
C ARG A 573 -8.88 -11.04 0.21
N GLN A 574 -9.16 -12.12 -0.52
CA GLN A 574 -10.42 -12.87 -0.38
C GLN A 574 -10.55 -13.46 1.03
N THR A 575 -9.50 -14.14 1.53
CA THR A 575 -9.45 -14.67 2.89
C THR A 575 -9.56 -13.54 3.93
N SER A 576 -8.97 -12.38 3.66
CA SER A 576 -9.13 -11.22 4.56
C SER A 576 -10.55 -10.67 4.58
N LEU A 577 -11.24 -10.64 3.43
CA LEU A 577 -12.64 -10.22 3.36
C LEU A 577 -13.52 -11.21 4.12
N MET A 578 -13.33 -12.51 3.88
CA MET A 578 -14.03 -13.57 4.60
C MET A 578 -13.76 -13.51 6.11
N ALA A 579 -12.53 -13.17 6.54
CA ALA A 579 -12.23 -12.99 7.96
C ALA A 579 -12.99 -11.81 8.59
N CYS A 580 -13.25 -10.75 7.80
CA CYS A 580 -14.07 -9.62 8.23
C CYS A 580 -15.57 -9.93 8.21
N GLU A 581 -16.05 -10.81 7.35
CA GLU A 581 -17.49 -11.08 7.17
C GLU A 581 -17.98 -12.30 7.98
N GLU A 582 -17.19 -13.37 8.02
CA GLU A 582 -17.55 -14.68 8.58
C GLU A 582 -16.65 -15.13 9.74
N GLY A 583 -15.61 -14.34 10.06
CA GLY A 583 -14.71 -14.59 11.18
C GLY A 583 -13.42 -15.33 10.81
N LEU A 584 -12.43 -15.25 11.71
CA LEU A 584 -11.07 -15.73 11.43
C LEU A 584 -11.01 -17.25 11.26
N THR A 585 -11.78 -18.00 12.06
CA THR A 585 -11.83 -19.46 12.01
C THR A 585 -12.31 -19.95 10.64
N GLU A 586 -13.39 -19.35 10.13
CA GLU A 586 -13.99 -19.74 8.86
C GLU A 586 -13.08 -19.38 7.68
N ALA A 587 -12.48 -18.18 7.70
CA ALA A 587 -11.52 -17.77 6.69
C ALA A 587 -10.31 -18.72 6.56
N ARG A 588 -9.75 -19.16 7.70
CA ARG A 588 -8.65 -20.15 7.73
C ARG A 588 -9.10 -21.49 7.14
N ARG A 589 -10.28 -21.97 7.55
CA ARG A 589 -10.84 -23.24 7.06
C ARG A 589 -11.06 -23.19 5.55
N ALA A 590 -11.70 -22.14 5.04
CA ALA A 590 -11.95 -21.96 3.62
C ALA A 590 -10.67 -21.90 2.79
N LEU A 591 -9.59 -21.27 3.30
CA LEU A 591 -8.30 -21.26 2.62
C LEU A 591 -7.68 -22.67 2.52
N VAL A 592 -7.80 -23.48 3.58
CA VAL A 592 -7.34 -24.87 3.58
C VAL A 592 -8.19 -25.72 2.63
N ASP A 593 -9.51 -25.60 2.70
CA ASP A 593 -10.46 -26.33 1.84
C ASP A 593 -10.22 -26.00 0.36
N TRP A 594 -10.04 -24.70 0.04
CA TRP A 594 -9.65 -24.25 -1.29
C TRP A 594 -8.35 -24.92 -1.76
N PHE A 595 -7.32 -24.96 -0.91
CA PHE A 595 -6.03 -25.54 -1.27
C PHE A 595 -6.14 -27.06 -1.55
N LEU A 596 -6.92 -27.78 -0.75
CA LEU A 596 -7.15 -29.22 -0.96
C LEU A 596 -7.83 -29.48 -2.31
N GLU A 597 -8.88 -28.72 -2.63
CA GLU A 597 -9.59 -28.83 -3.91
C GLU A 597 -8.69 -28.45 -5.08
N PHE A 598 -7.99 -27.32 -4.97
CA PHE A 598 -7.05 -26.85 -5.98
C PHE A 598 -5.96 -27.89 -6.27
N ASP A 599 -5.30 -28.45 -5.24
CA ASP A 599 -4.23 -29.44 -5.39
C ASP A 599 -4.73 -30.78 -5.95
N ALA A 600 -5.93 -31.21 -5.57
CA ALA A 600 -6.56 -32.41 -6.13
C ALA A 600 -6.84 -32.26 -7.63
N ASN A 601 -7.48 -31.14 -8.03
CA ASN A 601 -7.81 -30.86 -9.43
C ASN A 601 -6.54 -30.67 -10.27
N ALA A 602 -5.56 -29.93 -9.75
CA ALA A 602 -4.23 -29.75 -10.33
C ALA A 602 -3.53 -31.06 -10.70
N LYS A 603 -3.47 -32.00 -9.75
CA LYS A 603 -2.84 -33.32 -9.95
C LYS A 603 -3.59 -34.18 -10.98
N ARG A 604 -4.93 -34.12 -10.97
CA ARG A 604 -5.79 -34.84 -11.92
C ARG A 604 -5.57 -34.35 -13.35
N GLU A 605 -5.57 -33.05 -13.57
CA GLU A 605 -5.50 -32.46 -14.92
C GLU A 605 -4.07 -32.34 -15.48
N ASN A 606 -3.05 -32.27 -14.61
CA ASN A 606 -1.66 -32.12 -15.02
C ASN A 606 -0.74 -33.11 -14.28
N THR A 607 -0.50 -34.26 -14.92
CA THR A 607 0.42 -35.31 -14.43
C THR A 607 1.88 -34.85 -14.26
N SER A 608 2.23 -33.67 -14.78
CA SER A 608 3.50 -32.98 -14.57
C SER A 608 3.26 -31.64 -13.88
N TRP A 609 2.42 -31.64 -12.84
CA TRP A 609 2.27 -30.49 -11.96
C TRP A 609 3.68 -30.01 -11.59
N PRO A 610 4.05 -28.77 -11.94
CA PRO A 610 5.43 -28.34 -11.77
C PRO A 610 5.83 -28.44 -10.30
N GLU A 611 7.12 -28.62 -10.01
CA GLU A 611 7.66 -28.48 -8.64
C GLU A 611 7.16 -27.20 -7.95
N LEU A 612 6.91 -26.14 -8.75
CA LEU A 612 6.27 -24.88 -8.33
C LEU A 612 4.97 -25.12 -7.55
N GLY A 613 4.06 -25.96 -8.04
CA GLY A 613 2.75 -26.08 -7.44
C GLY A 613 2.70 -27.05 -6.25
N SER A 614 3.58 -28.07 -6.20
CA SER A 614 3.64 -29.03 -5.09
C SER A 614 4.51 -28.60 -3.92
N GLU A 615 5.41 -27.64 -4.13
CA GLU A 615 6.34 -27.14 -3.10
C GLU A 615 6.12 -25.66 -2.76
N ILE A 616 5.77 -24.78 -3.71
CA ILE A 616 5.63 -23.33 -3.44
C ILE A 616 4.22 -22.99 -2.93
N VAL A 617 3.17 -23.42 -3.63
CA VAL A 617 1.78 -23.08 -3.22
C VAL A 617 1.47 -23.53 -1.79
N PRO A 618 1.78 -24.77 -1.35
CA PRO A 618 1.50 -25.18 0.02
C PRO A 618 2.27 -24.34 1.05
N ARG A 619 3.50 -23.91 0.72
CA ARG A 619 4.30 -23.03 1.58
C ARG A 619 3.73 -21.62 1.67
N LEU A 620 3.21 -21.07 0.57
CA LEU A 620 2.54 -19.77 0.58
C LEU A 620 1.21 -19.83 1.33
N VAL A 621 0.43 -20.90 1.18
CA VAL A 621 -0.80 -21.14 1.96
C VAL A 621 -0.48 -21.25 3.44
N TYR A 622 0.49 -22.08 3.82
CA TYR A 622 0.91 -22.23 5.20
C TYR A 622 1.50 -20.93 5.78
N GLY A 623 2.33 -20.23 5.01
CA GLY A 623 2.87 -18.93 5.39
C GLY A 623 1.81 -17.84 5.55
N LEU A 624 0.75 -17.88 4.75
CA LEU A 624 -0.42 -17.02 4.94
C LEU A 624 -1.16 -17.35 6.24
N LEU A 625 -1.39 -18.64 6.53
CA LEU A 625 -1.98 -19.11 7.79
C LEU A 625 -1.12 -18.77 9.02
N ALA A 626 0.20 -18.75 8.87
CA ALA A 626 1.17 -18.42 9.91
C ALA A 626 1.50 -16.91 9.98
N SER A 627 0.96 -16.10 9.07
CA SER A 627 1.19 -14.65 9.06
C SER A 627 0.57 -13.96 10.27
N LYS A 628 1.09 -12.79 10.66
CA LYS A 628 0.50 -11.95 11.73
C LYS A 628 -0.98 -11.60 11.50
N VAL A 629 -1.46 -11.68 10.26
CA VAL A 629 -2.85 -11.41 9.89
C VAL A 629 -3.76 -12.56 10.31
N PHE A 630 -3.40 -13.80 9.97
CA PHE A 630 -4.29 -14.95 10.12
C PHE A 630 -3.93 -15.88 11.27
N TYR A 631 -2.70 -15.80 11.79
CA TYR A 631 -2.28 -16.64 12.89
C TYR A 631 -3.03 -16.25 14.18
N PRO A 632 -3.77 -17.18 14.82
CA PRO A 632 -4.66 -16.81 15.92
C PRO A 632 -3.92 -16.36 17.18
N ILE A 633 -2.76 -16.96 17.46
CA ILE A 633 -1.95 -16.76 18.66
C ILE A 633 -0.70 -15.93 18.31
N GLY A 634 -0.09 -15.23 19.26
CA GLY A 634 1.20 -14.54 19.13
C GLY A 634 1.17 -13.12 18.56
N ALA A 635 0.18 -12.74 17.75
CA ALA A 635 0.08 -11.36 17.23
C ALA A 635 -0.79 -10.48 18.13
N ARG A 636 -0.24 -9.33 18.56
CA ARG A 636 -1.04 -8.32 19.26
C ARG A 636 -2.16 -7.81 18.35
N PRO A 637 -3.37 -7.51 18.87
CA PRO A 637 -4.50 -7.08 18.03
C PRO A 637 -4.21 -5.89 17.12
N ASP A 638 -3.47 -4.89 17.61
CA ASP A 638 -3.08 -3.71 16.81
C ASP A 638 -2.04 -4.06 15.76
N GLU A 639 -1.07 -4.93 16.08
CA GLU A 639 -0.11 -5.43 15.09
C GLU A 639 -0.78 -6.26 13.99
N ARG A 640 -1.81 -7.06 14.34
CA ARG A 640 -2.64 -7.79 13.38
C ARG A 640 -3.39 -6.83 12.45
N THR A 641 -4.02 -5.81 13.02
CA THR A 641 -4.73 -4.76 12.25
C THR A 641 -3.76 -4.04 11.32
N PHE A 642 -2.60 -3.65 11.83
CA PHE A 642 -1.53 -3.02 11.04
C PHE A 642 -1.04 -3.94 9.91
N ALA A 643 -0.75 -5.22 10.20
CA ALA A 643 -0.33 -6.19 9.20
C ALA A 643 -1.38 -6.39 8.10
N ARG A 644 -2.67 -6.43 8.46
CA ARG A 644 -3.78 -6.50 7.49
C ARG A 644 -3.78 -5.28 6.57
N LEU A 645 -3.71 -4.07 7.11
CA LEU A 645 -3.69 -2.84 6.30
C LEU A 645 -2.52 -2.81 5.32
N ARG A 646 -1.34 -3.32 5.74
CA ARG A 646 -0.17 -3.44 4.88
C ARG A 646 -0.40 -4.47 3.78
N MET A 647 -0.86 -5.68 4.14
CA MET A 647 -1.17 -6.75 3.20
C MET A 647 -2.11 -6.30 2.07
N MET A 648 -3.13 -5.50 2.39
CA MET A 648 -4.10 -5.00 1.41
C MET A 648 -3.51 -4.06 0.35
N ARG A 649 -2.30 -3.54 0.57
CA ARG A 649 -1.60 -2.64 -0.35
C ARG A 649 -0.50 -3.33 -1.15
N LEU A 650 0.05 -4.43 -0.65
CA LEU A 650 1.18 -5.12 -1.31
C LEU A 650 0.83 -5.58 -2.73
N ASN A 651 1.81 -5.44 -3.64
CA ASN A 651 1.76 -6.06 -4.96
C ASN A 651 1.97 -7.58 -4.88
N ALA A 652 1.77 -8.28 -5.99
CA ALA A 652 1.83 -9.74 -6.04
C ALA A 652 3.13 -10.34 -5.46
N ASP A 653 4.29 -9.74 -5.75
CA ASP A 653 5.57 -10.29 -5.32
C ASP A 653 5.86 -9.97 -3.85
N ASP A 654 5.49 -8.77 -3.39
CA ASP A 654 5.63 -8.42 -1.97
C ASP A 654 4.61 -9.14 -1.09
N SER A 655 3.39 -9.43 -1.60
CA SER A 655 2.43 -10.32 -0.93
C SER A 655 3.00 -11.73 -0.78
N ALA A 656 3.62 -12.28 -1.83
CA ALA A 656 4.28 -13.58 -1.76
C ALA A 656 5.47 -13.56 -0.78
N ARG A 657 6.22 -12.44 -0.70
CA ARG A 657 7.32 -12.27 0.27
C ARG A 657 6.83 -12.10 1.71
N MET A 658 5.66 -11.50 1.91
CA MET A 658 5.00 -11.43 3.21
C MET A 658 4.59 -12.84 3.69
N MET A 659 4.07 -13.67 2.79
CA MET A 659 3.70 -15.06 3.10
C MET A 659 4.93 -15.95 3.28
N TYR A 660 5.95 -15.79 2.43
CA TYR A 660 7.18 -16.55 2.47
C TYR A 660 8.40 -15.63 2.29
N PRO A 661 9.01 -15.13 3.39
CA PRO A 661 10.21 -14.30 3.32
C PRO A 661 11.35 -14.92 2.51
N ASP A 662 12.20 -14.06 1.97
CA ASP A 662 13.38 -14.47 1.21
C ASP A 662 14.55 -14.70 2.15
N LEU A 663 14.96 -15.95 2.38
CA LEU A 663 16.28 -16.27 2.92
C LEU A 663 17.26 -16.52 1.78
N ARG A 664 18.34 -15.74 1.72
CA ARG A 664 19.37 -15.85 0.68
C ARG A 664 20.76 -15.57 1.24
N ALA A 665 21.74 -16.29 0.71
CA ALA A 665 23.15 -15.97 0.93
C ALA A 665 23.64 -14.91 -0.04
N PHE A 666 24.39 -13.96 0.47
CA PHE A 666 25.04 -12.90 -0.27
C PHE A 666 26.56 -12.98 -0.13
N VAL A 667 27.25 -12.77 -1.24
CA VAL A 667 28.72 -12.73 -1.32
C VAL A 667 29.13 -11.46 -2.05
N GLU A 668 30.17 -10.77 -1.58
CA GLU A 668 30.64 -9.55 -2.24
C GLU A 668 31.14 -9.82 -3.66
N LYS A 669 30.89 -8.87 -4.57
CA LYS A 669 31.44 -8.90 -5.92
C LYS A 669 32.93 -8.56 -5.89
N ASN A 670 33.78 -9.51 -5.55
CA ASN A 670 35.23 -9.36 -5.70
C ASN A 670 35.53 -9.16 -7.19
N GLY A 671 36.25 -8.09 -7.57
CA GLY A 671 36.48 -7.67 -8.96
C GLY A 671 37.26 -8.62 -9.88
N VAL A 672 37.30 -9.91 -9.58
CA VAL A 672 37.89 -10.97 -10.40
C VAL A 672 36.75 -11.86 -10.88
N GLY A 673 36.58 -11.96 -12.20
CA GLY A 673 35.49 -12.71 -12.83
C GLY A 673 35.32 -14.10 -12.24
N GLY A 674 34.17 -14.31 -11.58
CA GLY A 674 33.71 -15.65 -11.25
C GLY A 674 33.42 -16.41 -12.55
N ASN A 675 33.81 -17.68 -12.62
CA ASN A 675 33.41 -18.57 -13.70
C ASN A 675 31.88 -18.50 -13.87
N GLU A 676 31.41 -18.29 -15.10
CA GLU A 676 29.99 -18.18 -15.49
C GLU A 676 29.15 -19.46 -15.23
N ASN A 677 29.68 -20.44 -14.49
CA ASN A 677 29.10 -21.77 -14.30
C ASN A 677 28.61 -22.07 -12.87
N ASP A 678 28.75 -21.15 -11.91
CA ASP A 678 28.03 -21.26 -10.63
C ASP A 678 26.63 -20.65 -10.82
N ASP A 679 25.60 -21.27 -10.23
CA ASP A 679 24.19 -20.86 -10.27
C ASP A 679 23.93 -19.47 -9.65
N VAL A 680 24.48 -18.43 -10.28
CA VAL A 680 24.41 -17.03 -9.88
C VAL A 680 23.20 -16.41 -10.57
N TYR A 681 22.12 -16.24 -9.82
CA TYR A 681 20.95 -15.51 -10.30
C TYR A 681 21.24 -14.01 -10.26
N HIS A 682 21.77 -13.49 -11.36
CA HIS A 682 21.94 -12.06 -11.60
C HIS A 682 20.80 -11.50 -12.43
N ILE A 683 20.04 -10.56 -11.86
CA ILE A 683 19.10 -9.75 -12.64
C ILE A 683 19.29 -8.24 -12.40
N ASP A 684 19.82 -7.79 -11.25
CA ASP A 684 20.03 -6.35 -11.01
C ASP A 684 21.49 -5.91 -11.19
N ARG A 685 21.77 -5.18 -12.29
CA ARG A 685 23.09 -4.59 -12.59
C ARG A 685 23.53 -3.56 -11.54
N ARG A 686 22.61 -3.01 -10.73
CA ARG A 686 22.89 -2.03 -9.68
C ARG A 686 23.32 -2.65 -8.36
N SER A 687 23.18 -3.97 -8.19
CA SER A 687 23.55 -4.65 -6.94
C SER A 687 25.07 -4.74 -6.77
N THR A 688 25.54 -4.46 -5.56
CA THR A 688 26.96 -4.53 -5.16
C THR A 688 27.37 -5.94 -4.73
N MET A 689 26.42 -6.88 -4.62
CA MET A 689 26.65 -8.25 -4.14
C MET A 689 26.11 -9.32 -5.11
N PHE A 690 26.63 -10.54 -5.02
CA PHE A 690 26.09 -11.74 -5.65
C PHE A 690 25.09 -12.39 -4.70
N ALA A 691 23.85 -12.62 -5.16
CA ALA A 691 22.85 -13.39 -4.41
C ALA A 691 22.86 -14.85 -4.87
N ARG A 692 22.90 -15.79 -3.93
CA ARG A 692 22.65 -17.22 -4.19
C ARG A 692 21.15 -17.49 -4.28
N GLY A 693 20.80 -18.72 -4.65
CA GLY A 693 19.41 -19.20 -4.68
C GLY A 693 18.70 -19.06 -3.32
N ARG A 694 17.36 -19.04 -3.36
CA ARG A 694 16.51 -18.94 -2.17
C ARG A 694 16.63 -20.23 -1.35
N LEU A 695 16.88 -20.09 -0.05
CA LEU A 695 16.96 -21.19 0.90
C LEU A 695 15.59 -21.42 1.56
N HIS A 696 15.42 -22.60 2.15
CA HIS A 696 14.26 -22.90 2.99
C HIS A 696 14.29 -22.08 4.28
N LEU A 697 13.11 -21.73 4.80
CA LEU A 697 12.95 -20.97 6.04
C LEU A 697 13.02 -21.88 7.26
N ARG A 698 14.11 -22.62 7.37
CA ARG A 698 14.40 -23.59 8.42
C ARG A 698 15.66 -23.19 9.18
N ARG A 699 15.77 -23.61 10.44
CA ARG A 699 16.93 -23.28 11.27
C ARG A 699 18.21 -23.89 10.71
N GLU A 700 18.11 -25.09 10.12
CA GLU A 700 19.22 -25.80 9.49
C GLU A 700 19.82 -25.00 8.32
N SER A 701 18.97 -24.32 7.54
CA SER A 701 19.38 -23.49 6.40
C SER A 701 20.20 -22.27 6.78
N LEU A 702 20.15 -21.84 8.04
CA LEU A 702 21.05 -20.80 8.54
C LEU A 702 22.51 -21.27 8.64
N GLY A 703 22.78 -22.57 8.76
CA GLY A 703 24.13 -23.13 8.88
C GLY A 703 24.72 -23.66 7.57
N GLU A 704 23.93 -23.73 6.50
CA GLU A 704 24.32 -24.35 5.21
C GLU A 704 25.32 -23.51 4.40
N THR A 705 25.54 -22.24 4.76
CA THR A 705 26.37 -21.34 3.97
C THR A 705 27.74 -21.16 4.61
N ASN A 706 28.78 -21.74 4.00
CA ASN A 706 30.19 -21.61 4.42
C ASN A 706 30.67 -20.14 4.47
N GLY A 707 30.36 -19.39 5.54
CA GLY A 707 30.93 -18.08 5.86
C GLY A 707 30.36 -16.87 5.08
N GLY A 708 29.15 -16.99 4.52
CA GLY A 708 28.49 -15.87 3.81
C GLY A 708 27.61 -15.01 4.71
N ILE A 709 27.20 -13.84 4.23
CA ILE A 709 26.18 -13.01 4.91
C ILE A 709 24.80 -13.47 4.42
N LEU A 710 23.89 -13.77 5.33
CA LEU A 710 22.53 -14.17 5.00
C LEU A 710 21.60 -12.96 5.13
N PHE A 711 20.74 -12.74 4.14
CA PHE A 711 19.61 -11.83 4.26
C PHE A 711 18.34 -12.65 4.39
N LEU A 712 17.59 -12.37 5.45
CA LEU A 712 16.23 -12.85 5.65
C LEU A 712 15.29 -11.64 5.53
N ARG A 713 14.57 -11.57 4.41
CA ARG A 713 13.81 -10.38 4.00
C ARG A 713 12.32 -10.68 3.90
N SER A 714 11.49 -10.02 4.71
CA SER A 714 10.04 -9.96 4.54
C SER A 714 9.64 -8.74 3.68
N ALA A 715 8.35 -8.39 3.65
CA ALA A 715 7.88 -7.17 2.98
C ALA A 715 8.34 -5.88 3.70
N ASP A 716 8.56 -5.93 5.01
CA ASP A 716 8.76 -4.77 5.90
C ASP A 716 9.98 -4.89 6.83
N GLU A 717 10.60 -6.06 6.93
CA GLU A 717 11.76 -6.33 7.76
C GLU A 717 12.90 -6.96 6.95
N LEU A 718 14.12 -6.57 7.28
CA LEU A 718 15.36 -7.16 6.79
C LEU A 718 16.22 -7.57 7.98
N VAL A 719 16.39 -8.86 8.18
CA VAL A 719 17.34 -9.42 9.15
C VAL A 719 18.63 -9.77 8.40
N VAL A 720 19.72 -9.10 8.78
CA VAL A 720 21.06 -9.34 8.25
C VAL A 720 21.80 -10.25 9.23
N ILE A 721 22.07 -11.47 8.79
CA ILE A 721 22.60 -12.54 9.62
C ILE A 721 24.07 -12.79 9.26
N TYR A 722 24.93 -12.71 10.28
CA TYR A 722 26.37 -12.94 10.19
C TYR A 722 26.73 -14.29 10.80
N HIS A 723 27.56 -15.06 10.11
CA HIS A 723 28.14 -16.30 10.64
C HIS A 723 29.33 -16.04 11.57
N ASP A 724 30.09 -14.97 11.30
CA ASP A 724 31.28 -14.57 12.04
C ASP A 724 31.15 -13.13 12.57
N ALA A 725 32.01 -12.74 13.51
CA ALA A 725 31.95 -11.46 14.20
C ALA A 725 32.45 -10.25 13.37
N GLU A 726 32.81 -10.40 12.09
CA GLU A 726 33.49 -9.33 11.35
C GLU A 726 32.53 -8.22 10.89
N SER A 727 32.77 -7.00 11.38
CA SER A 727 32.14 -5.72 10.99
C SER A 727 30.60 -5.69 10.94
N CYS A 728 29.96 -6.01 12.07
CA CYS A 728 28.52 -5.79 12.30
C CYS A 728 28.31 -4.60 13.25
N PRO A 729 27.51 -3.57 12.89
CA PRO A 729 26.90 -3.32 11.58
C PRO A 729 27.95 -2.99 10.50
N PRO A 730 27.60 -3.08 9.20
CA PRO A 730 28.58 -2.88 8.14
C PRO A 730 29.11 -1.45 8.08
N PRO A 731 30.36 -1.26 7.61
CA PRO A 731 30.93 0.07 7.47
C PRO A 731 30.13 0.91 6.48
N PHE A 732 29.88 2.18 6.86
CA PHE A 732 29.14 3.14 6.04
C PHE A 732 29.79 3.29 4.66
N GLY A 733 28.98 3.13 3.61
CA GLY A 733 29.41 3.22 2.21
C GLY A 733 30.11 1.96 1.69
N GLY A 734 30.23 0.89 2.49
CA GLY A 734 30.74 -0.41 2.05
C GLY A 734 29.77 -1.13 1.09
N PRO A 735 30.20 -2.22 0.41
CA PRO A 735 29.36 -2.96 -0.52
C PRO A 735 28.07 -3.50 0.11
N LEU A 736 28.17 -4.09 1.30
CA LEU A 736 27.01 -4.60 2.04
C LEU A 736 26.03 -3.50 2.43
N ASP A 737 26.55 -2.41 3.00
CA ASP A 737 25.75 -1.26 3.43
C ASP A 737 25.03 -0.59 2.24
N ARG A 738 25.69 -0.46 1.07
CA ARG A 738 25.02 0.02 -0.16
C ARG A 738 23.90 -0.92 -0.62
N GLU A 739 24.09 -2.24 -0.50
CA GLU A 739 23.07 -3.21 -0.87
C GLU A 739 21.87 -3.15 0.08
N ILE A 740 22.11 -3.03 1.40
CA ILE A 740 21.07 -2.83 2.41
C ILE A 740 20.27 -1.57 2.11
N ARG A 741 20.94 -0.42 1.89
CA ARG A 741 20.25 0.83 1.52
C ARG A 741 19.45 0.69 0.24
N ARG A 742 20.01 0.08 -0.81
CA ARG A 742 19.29 -0.18 -2.07
C ARG A 742 18.00 -0.95 -1.83
N ILE A 743 18.02 -1.95 -0.94
CA ILE A 743 16.82 -2.72 -0.56
C ILE A 743 15.82 -1.82 0.18
N CYS A 744 16.27 -1.05 1.18
CA CYS A 744 15.42 -0.21 2.02
C CYS A 744 14.82 1.00 1.27
N ASP A 745 15.58 1.65 0.39
CA ASP A 745 15.18 2.84 -0.36
C ASP A 745 14.07 2.54 -1.39
N SER A 746 13.82 1.26 -1.68
CA SER A 746 12.72 0.84 -2.57
C SER A 746 11.33 0.87 -1.90
N GLN A 747 11.27 1.11 -0.59
CA GLN A 747 10.04 1.06 0.20
C GLN A 747 9.53 2.44 0.56
N THR A 748 8.21 2.60 0.62
CA THR A 748 7.56 3.88 0.98
C THR A 748 7.72 4.23 2.46
N LEU A 749 7.80 3.22 3.33
CA LEU A 749 8.15 3.37 4.75
C LEU A 749 9.47 2.63 5.01
N ALA A 750 10.18 3.02 6.07
CA ALA A 750 11.38 2.35 6.53
C ALA A 750 11.13 0.85 6.67
N MET A 751 12.03 0.06 6.12
CA MET A 751 12.15 -1.32 6.56
C MET A 751 12.80 -1.35 7.94
N LYS A 752 12.30 -2.22 8.81
CA LYS A 752 13.01 -2.55 10.06
C LYS A 752 14.26 -3.33 9.69
N ILE A 753 15.43 -2.86 10.12
CA ILE A 753 16.70 -3.55 9.88
C ILE A 753 17.20 -4.09 11.21
N THR A 754 17.38 -5.40 11.27
CA THR A 754 17.91 -6.10 12.44
C THR A 754 19.19 -6.82 12.05
N TYR A 755 20.23 -6.71 12.88
CA TYR A 755 21.48 -7.42 12.66
C TYR A 755 21.60 -8.55 13.69
N VAL A 756 21.96 -9.76 13.25
CA VAL A 756 22.08 -10.94 14.11
C VAL A 756 23.41 -11.64 13.82
N ARG A 757 24.29 -11.77 14.82
CA ARG A 757 25.47 -12.62 14.75
C ARG A 757 25.14 -14.00 15.32
N LEU A 758 25.12 -15.02 14.47
CA LEU A 758 24.77 -16.39 14.86
C LEU A 758 25.70 -16.89 15.97
N GLY A 759 25.12 -17.40 17.05
CA GLY A 759 25.85 -17.90 18.22
C GLY A 759 26.39 -16.83 19.17
N LEU A 760 26.25 -15.54 18.85
CA LEU A 760 26.68 -14.42 19.70
C LEU A 760 25.50 -13.54 20.15
N ASP A 761 24.58 -13.23 19.26
CA ASP A 761 23.40 -12.42 19.53
C ASP A 761 22.15 -13.28 19.75
N ASP A 762 21.08 -12.66 20.25
CA ASP A 762 19.75 -13.29 20.36
C ASP A 762 19.23 -13.69 18.97
N PRO A 763 18.93 -14.98 18.72
CA PRO A 763 18.42 -15.43 17.43
C PRO A 763 16.93 -15.11 17.22
N ALA A 764 16.20 -14.65 18.24
CA ALA A 764 14.75 -14.44 18.17
C ALA A 764 14.27 -13.62 16.95
N PRO A 765 14.94 -12.53 16.53
CA PRO A 765 14.53 -11.79 15.34
C PRO A 765 14.62 -12.60 14.03
N ALA A 766 15.61 -13.49 13.92
CA ALA A 766 15.73 -14.38 12.77
C ALA A 766 14.71 -15.52 12.87
N ASP A 767 14.62 -16.17 14.05
CA ASP A 767 13.73 -17.29 14.31
C ASP A 767 12.24 -16.92 14.08
N ALA A 768 11.85 -15.68 14.39
CA ALA A 768 10.49 -15.17 14.16
C ALA A 768 10.05 -15.17 12.69
N LEU A 769 11.00 -15.16 11.75
CA LEU A 769 10.73 -15.20 10.31
C LEU A 769 10.94 -16.60 9.69
N LEU A 770 11.40 -17.59 10.49
CA LEU A 770 11.57 -18.99 10.09
C LEU A 770 10.30 -19.81 10.33
N PHE A 771 9.21 -19.42 9.68
CA PHE A 771 7.89 -19.96 10.00
C PHE A 771 7.66 -21.42 9.57
N GLU A 772 8.57 -22.09 8.84
CA GLU A 772 8.36 -23.53 8.53
C GLU A 772 8.30 -24.40 9.81
N HIS A 773 8.83 -23.88 10.93
CA HIS A 773 8.72 -24.51 12.26
C HIS A 773 7.64 -23.88 13.15
N ALA A 774 6.85 -22.91 12.66
CA ALA A 774 5.83 -22.27 13.46
C ALA A 774 4.81 -23.29 13.96
N GLU A 775 4.42 -23.21 15.23
CA GLU A 775 3.41 -24.12 15.77
C GLU A 775 2.06 -23.83 15.11
N SER A 776 1.27 -24.88 14.88
CA SER A 776 -0.05 -24.73 14.25
C SER A 776 -1.03 -25.76 14.78
N GLU A 777 -2.31 -25.55 14.51
CA GLU A 777 -3.39 -26.48 14.84
C GLU A 777 -3.23 -27.85 14.15
N PHE A 778 -2.34 -27.96 13.15
CA PHE A 778 -2.09 -29.21 12.41
C PHE A 778 -1.15 -30.17 13.16
N THR A 779 -0.39 -29.68 14.15
CA THR A 779 0.62 -30.47 14.90
C THR A 779 -0.01 -31.60 15.70
N THR A 780 -1.22 -31.43 16.24
CA THR A 780 -1.91 -32.42 17.08
C THR A 780 -2.49 -33.60 16.30
N MET A 781 -2.49 -33.55 14.97
CA MET A 781 -3.04 -34.62 14.11
C MET A 781 -1.98 -35.52 13.45
N GLY A 782 -0.68 -35.27 13.70
CA GLY A 782 0.45 -35.94 13.04
C GLY A 782 1.30 -36.84 13.93
N ALA A 783 2.12 -37.68 13.31
CA ALA A 783 3.00 -38.68 13.95
C ALA A 783 4.26 -38.06 14.62
N GLY A 784 4.10 -36.93 15.33
CA GLY A 784 5.20 -36.15 15.90
C GLY A 784 5.86 -35.15 14.93
N LEU A 785 5.22 -34.84 13.80
CA LEU A 785 5.64 -33.77 12.88
C LEU A 785 5.17 -32.41 13.39
N GLU A 786 5.92 -31.35 13.06
CA GLU A 786 5.61 -29.97 13.46
C GLU A 786 5.61 -29.02 12.25
N GLY A 787 5.01 -27.84 12.44
CA GLY A 787 4.98 -26.76 11.47
C GLY A 787 4.50 -27.16 10.07
N PHE A 788 5.26 -26.75 9.04
CA PHE A 788 4.89 -26.98 7.65
C PHE A 788 4.79 -28.48 7.31
N ASP A 789 5.64 -29.33 7.90
CA ASP A 789 5.60 -30.77 7.64
C ASP A 789 4.34 -31.43 8.22
N ALA A 790 3.85 -30.95 9.37
CA ALA A 790 2.56 -31.35 9.93
C ALA A 790 1.40 -30.92 9.02
N PHE A 791 1.42 -29.68 8.52
CA PHE A 791 0.42 -29.19 7.56
C PHE A 791 0.39 -30.02 6.27
N ARG A 792 1.55 -30.36 5.70
CA ARG A 792 1.64 -31.26 4.52
C ARG A 792 1.04 -32.63 4.81
N GLN A 793 1.33 -33.21 5.97
CA GLN A 793 0.77 -34.50 6.36
C GLN A 793 -0.75 -34.43 6.53
N PHE A 794 -1.26 -33.38 7.18
CA PHE A 794 -2.69 -33.13 7.31
C PHE A 794 -3.37 -33.08 5.94
N CYS A 795 -2.83 -32.31 5.00
CA CYS A 795 -3.41 -32.19 3.66
C CYS A 795 -3.46 -33.54 2.93
N ARG A 796 -2.37 -34.33 2.99
CA ARG A 796 -2.34 -35.67 2.39
C ARG A 796 -3.43 -36.58 2.96
N LEU A 797 -3.58 -36.61 4.29
CA LEU A 797 -4.59 -37.44 4.96
C LEU A 797 -6.03 -37.03 4.62
N GLN A 798 -6.29 -35.74 4.42
CA GLN A 798 -7.62 -35.26 4.00
C GLN A 798 -7.95 -35.64 2.56
N MET A 799 -6.98 -35.57 1.66
CA MET A 799 -7.14 -36.02 0.27
C MET A 799 -7.38 -37.54 0.17
N ASP A 800 -6.72 -38.33 1.03
CA ASP A 800 -6.96 -39.77 1.14
C ASP A 800 -8.39 -40.08 1.59
N LYS A 801 -8.88 -39.40 2.63
CA LYS A 801 -10.23 -39.61 3.20
C LYS A 801 -11.35 -39.28 2.21
N THR A 802 -11.15 -38.29 1.36
CA THR A 802 -12.14 -37.84 0.37
C THR A 802 -12.10 -38.64 -0.93
N GLY A 803 -11.18 -39.62 -1.06
CA GLY A 803 -11.01 -40.42 -2.27
C GLY A 803 -10.46 -39.61 -3.46
N GLN A 804 -9.80 -38.49 -3.18
CA GLN A 804 -9.23 -37.59 -4.19
C GLN A 804 -7.84 -38.02 -4.67
N ILE A 805 -7.24 -39.04 -4.05
CA ILE A 805 -6.02 -39.71 -4.54
C ILE A 805 -6.44 -41.00 -5.25
N ALA A 806 -6.56 -40.94 -6.58
CA ALA A 806 -6.71 -42.10 -7.46
C ALA A 806 -5.64 -42.08 -8.54
#